data_AF-A0A1I0A200-F1
#
_entry.id   AF-A0A1I0A200-F1
#
_cell.length_a   1.000
_cell.length_b   1.000
_cell.length_c   1.000
_cell.angle_alpha   90.00
_cell.angle_beta   90.00
_cell.angle_gamma   90.00
#
_symmetry.space_group_name_H-M   'P 1'
#
loop_
_entity.id
_entity.type
_entity.pdbx_description
1 polymer ?
#
loop_
_entity_poly.entity_id
_entity_poly.type
_entity_poly.pdbx_seq_one_letter_code
_entity_poly.pdbx_strand_id
1 'polypeptide(L)'
;MVHQEKFAEVEDGRLSFINGYCDFNGNKSVINKRRKYNKKYIVYDKFGKAIIKNDHEQMKIIDQVQLDNERIVFYIDSQKRVSFFRTKQSNYSIDKVINKVEQTPIFRNMIILFFSAFYFIGIMRFRNYDFNEAKLTLGYDKSIDYKINFLFPVTIRSKFRMNTNLLSLFIHLYWVRIPIKDIYKHYVRTSDINTPIYIRIVNPDIHFIYNMKSNVQHKYNKKHYLYNTRSLRLKRENMELFIRKSITGQYVIVTTNILNKTVIIKEYLAYFLGKLITSNRHQYNIYFEKFAAGASESAFELFKHAYSQGDQCIYVLDRNHPQFSSLKSTFKNALVAKNSFASFYYIFLARSFISSDLSTHIQRRLYDNDYLIKKKILENKNKIFLQHGVSLATNVFERGYYNRKVPISPDYVLVNSKFEMDLFIDKTNYGADRLIPTGLPNLDLYFDTRNESKEEITFMLTWRPWDLTGDIKSESYLDRYFSFLKMIEEQHFYANKKVNVILHPKSKIILQDQFPQIYEQYKHLFYEGDIKEALIRSKVLISDYSSVVFYAFAGGSNIIFYWEDKVIAEREYGAPNILQKEIAFGDIAYRFHELQPLIEFNYSRQQSYNFKYNFTKLVEYNSGNNTENTYRYIYNHIFREEIPVKALKEKQSFQGN
;
A
#
# COMPACT_ATOMS: atom_id res chain seq x y z
N MET A 1 8.11 19.50 -54.57
CA MET A 1 8.66 19.62 -53.20
C MET A 1 7.61 20.32 -52.34
N VAL A 2 6.88 19.58 -51.52
CA VAL A 2 5.87 20.16 -50.63
C VAL A 2 6.62 20.76 -49.44
N HIS A 3 6.56 22.07 -49.25
CA HIS A 3 7.06 22.70 -48.03
C HIS A 3 6.34 22.04 -46.84
N GLN A 4 7.07 21.26 -46.04
CA GLN A 4 6.59 20.86 -44.72
C GLN A 4 6.46 22.14 -43.90
N GLU A 5 5.21 22.56 -43.68
CA GLU A 5 4.91 23.66 -42.80
C GLU A 5 5.39 23.30 -41.40
N LYS A 6 6.37 24.06 -40.89
CA LYS A 6 6.90 23.89 -39.53
C LYS A 6 6.01 24.62 -38.54
N PHE A 7 5.69 23.96 -37.43
CA PHE A 7 4.84 24.53 -36.38
C PHE A 7 5.62 24.93 -35.14
N ALA A 8 6.80 24.34 -34.93
CA ALA A 8 7.65 24.63 -33.79
C ALA A 8 9.13 24.48 -34.13
N GLU A 9 9.97 25.18 -33.36
CA GLU A 9 11.43 25.06 -33.45
C GLU A 9 12.06 25.12 -32.06
N VAL A 10 13.29 24.63 -31.98
CA VAL A 10 14.09 24.63 -30.75
C VAL A 10 15.06 25.81 -30.81
N GLU A 11 14.84 26.79 -29.94
CA GLU A 11 15.76 27.91 -29.71
C GLU A 11 16.22 27.86 -28.24
N ASP A 12 17.52 27.96 -27.99
CA ASP A 12 18.12 27.93 -26.64
C ASP A 12 17.66 26.75 -25.76
N GLY A 13 17.50 25.57 -26.37
CA GLY A 13 17.02 24.36 -25.70
C GLY A 13 15.54 24.39 -25.32
N ARG A 14 14.77 25.36 -25.82
CA ARG A 14 13.32 25.49 -25.57
C ARG A 14 12.54 25.32 -26.86
N LEU A 15 11.59 24.39 -26.85
CA LEU A 15 10.68 24.18 -27.97
C LEU A 15 9.52 25.19 -27.93
N SER A 16 9.43 26.03 -28.94
CA SER A 16 8.44 27.10 -29.08
C SER A 16 7.73 27.04 -30.42
N PHE A 17 6.46 27.47 -30.44
CA PHE A 17 5.68 27.65 -31.64
C PHE A 17 6.26 28.80 -32.47
N ILE A 18 6.28 28.60 -33.80
CA ILE A 18 6.80 29.59 -34.76
C ILE A 18 5.65 30.20 -35.57
N ASN A 19 5.95 31.17 -36.44
CA ASN A 19 4.98 31.73 -37.40
C ASN A 19 3.69 32.27 -36.77
N GLY A 20 3.77 32.74 -35.52
CA GLY A 20 2.62 33.26 -34.77
C GLY A 20 1.71 32.21 -34.15
N TYR A 21 2.01 30.91 -34.27
CA TYR A 21 1.24 29.85 -33.64
C TYR A 21 1.32 29.88 -32.11
N CYS A 22 0.28 29.37 -31.45
CA CYS A 22 0.26 29.21 -30.00
C CYS A 22 -0.72 28.13 -29.53
N ASP A 23 -0.84 27.97 -28.21
CA ASP A 23 -1.94 27.21 -27.61
C ASP A 23 -3.19 28.06 -27.36
N PHE A 24 -4.24 27.41 -26.83
CA PHE A 24 -5.52 28.06 -26.50
C PHE A 24 -5.38 29.31 -25.61
N ASN A 25 -4.34 29.40 -24.77
CA ASN A 25 -4.14 30.56 -23.89
C ASN A 25 -3.15 31.59 -24.48
N GLY A 26 -2.77 31.46 -25.74
CA GLY A 26 -1.76 32.34 -26.35
C GLY A 26 -0.31 31.96 -26.03
N ASN A 27 -0.04 30.83 -25.37
CA ASN A 27 1.34 30.48 -25.01
C ASN A 27 2.12 30.00 -26.22
N LYS A 28 3.29 30.59 -26.44
CA LYS A 28 4.25 30.16 -27.47
C LYS A 28 5.01 28.89 -27.11
N SER A 29 5.19 28.58 -25.82
CA SER A 29 5.94 27.38 -25.43
C SER A 29 5.16 26.10 -25.75
N VAL A 30 5.80 25.17 -26.46
CA VAL A 30 5.21 23.88 -26.87
C VAL A 30 5.29 22.84 -25.75
N ILE A 31 6.26 22.99 -24.85
CA ILE A 31 6.48 22.09 -23.73
C ILE A 31 6.33 22.89 -22.44
N ASN A 32 5.38 22.47 -21.59
CA ASN A 32 5.29 22.98 -20.24
C ASN A 32 4.98 21.85 -19.25
N LYS A 33 5.22 22.10 -17.95
CA LYS A 33 4.98 21.14 -16.87
C LYS A 33 3.51 20.66 -16.78
N ARG A 34 2.56 21.38 -17.39
CA ARG A 34 1.11 21.06 -17.36
C ARG A 34 0.67 20.15 -18.52
N ARG A 35 1.43 20.11 -19.62
CA ARG A 35 1.14 19.19 -20.73
C ARG A 35 1.46 17.75 -20.28
N LYS A 36 0.72 16.77 -20.77
CA LYS A 36 0.88 15.35 -20.44
C LYS A 36 1.30 14.59 -21.68
N TYR A 37 2.06 13.51 -21.51
CA TYR A 37 2.38 12.63 -22.62
C TYR A 37 1.12 11.96 -23.18
N ASN A 38 1.13 11.71 -24.49
CA ASN A 38 0.08 11.02 -25.24
C ASN A 38 -1.29 11.64 -24.95
N LYS A 39 -1.35 12.98 -24.94
CA LYS A 39 -2.59 13.75 -24.80
C LYS A 39 -2.64 14.78 -25.92
N LYS A 40 -3.81 14.87 -26.55
CA LYS A 40 -4.10 15.85 -27.61
C LYS A 40 -4.11 17.28 -27.10
N TYR A 41 -3.47 18.14 -27.88
CA TYR A 41 -3.54 19.60 -27.82
C TYR A 41 -3.82 20.14 -29.22
N ILE A 42 -4.39 21.34 -29.31
CA ILE A 42 -4.77 21.98 -30.58
C ILE A 42 -3.87 23.19 -30.79
N VAL A 43 -3.47 23.43 -32.05
CA VAL A 43 -2.70 24.61 -32.45
C VAL A 43 -3.66 25.74 -32.83
N TYR A 44 -3.34 26.95 -32.37
CA TYR A 44 -4.11 28.16 -32.59
C TYR A 44 -3.25 29.22 -33.31
N ASP A 45 -3.93 30.18 -33.93
CA ASP A 45 -3.32 31.39 -34.45
C ASP A 45 -2.83 32.34 -33.34
N LYS A 46 -2.17 33.43 -33.74
CA LYS A 46 -1.67 34.45 -32.80
C LYS A 46 -2.83 34.91 -31.91
N PHE A 47 -2.61 34.87 -30.59
CA PHE A 47 -3.57 35.23 -29.54
C PHE A 47 -4.65 34.18 -29.19
N GLY A 48 -4.61 32.97 -29.73
CA GLY A 48 -5.52 31.89 -29.33
C GLY A 48 -6.96 32.06 -29.82
N LYS A 49 -7.18 32.88 -30.86
CA LYS A 49 -8.52 33.28 -31.32
C LYS A 49 -9.14 32.28 -32.28
N ALA A 50 -8.34 31.69 -33.17
CA ALA A 50 -8.79 30.74 -34.18
C ALA A 50 -7.97 29.44 -34.17
N ILE A 51 -8.66 28.35 -34.48
CA ILE A 51 -8.05 27.02 -34.61
C ILE A 51 -7.49 26.88 -36.02
N ILE A 52 -6.25 26.40 -36.14
CA ILE A 52 -5.63 26.10 -37.43
C ILE A 52 -6.26 24.84 -38.04
N LYS A 53 -6.73 24.96 -39.28
CA LYS A 53 -7.28 23.85 -40.08
C LYS A 53 -6.40 23.61 -41.30
N ASN A 54 -6.34 22.35 -41.74
CA ASN A 54 -5.58 21.97 -42.92
C ASN A 54 -6.29 20.77 -43.59
N ASP A 55 -6.37 20.79 -44.92
CA ASP A 55 -7.18 19.87 -45.72
C ASP A 55 -6.52 18.54 -46.07
N HIS A 56 -5.29 18.32 -45.61
CA HIS A 56 -4.65 17.01 -45.67
C HIS A 56 -5.51 15.90 -45.03
N GLU A 57 -5.18 14.65 -45.37
CA GLU A 57 -5.85 13.46 -44.83
C GLU A 57 -5.86 13.45 -43.29
N GLN A 58 -6.97 13.00 -42.72
CA GLN A 58 -7.09 12.87 -41.26
C GLN A 58 -6.05 11.89 -40.74
N MET A 59 -5.60 12.12 -39.51
CA MET A 59 -4.58 11.34 -38.81
C MET A 59 -3.16 11.44 -39.41
N LYS A 60 -2.98 12.18 -40.51
CA LYS A 60 -1.69 12.36 -41.17
C LYS A 60 -0.75 13.23 -40.34
N ILE A 61 0.48 12.78 -40.17
CA ILE A 61 1.54 13.56 -39.54
C ILE A 61 2.03 14.62 -40.52
N ILE A 62 2.13 15.86 -40.05
CA ILE A 62 2.52 17.01 -40.88
C ILE A 62 3.87 17.61 -40.46
N ASP A 63 4.23 17.48 -39.18
CA ASP A 63 5.51 17.95 -38.63
C ASP A 63 5.88 17.13 -37.39
N GLN A 64 7.18 16.98 -37.13
CA GLN A 64 7.71 16.32 -35.96
C GLN A 64 8.97 17.03 -35.48
N VAL A 65 9.03 17.31 -34.19
CA VAL A 65 10.22 17.92 -33.58
C VAL A 65 10.72 17.03 -32.45
N GLN A 66 11.99 16.69 -32.50
CA GLN A 66 12.68 15.93 -31.47
C GLN A 66 13.37 16.90 -30.51
N LEU A 67 13.19 16.70 -29.20
CA LEU A 67 13.92 17.41 -28.15
C LEU A 67 14.34 16.37 -27.09
N ASP A 68 15.64 16.15 -26.97
CA ASP A 68 16.21 15.10 -26.11
C ASP A 68 15.53 13.74 -26.36
N ASN A 69 14.98 13.13 -25.30
CA ASN A 69 14.26 11.85 -25.32
C ASN A 69 12.76 12.00 -25.62
N GLU A 70 12.30 13.21 -25.97
CA GLU A 70 10.91 13.53 -26.25
C GLU A 70 10.70 13.87 -27.72
N ARG A 71 9.53 13.49 -28.23
CA ARG A 71 9.07 13.83 -29.57
C ARG A 71 7.75 14.58 -29.48
N ILE A 72 7.67 15.71 -30.15
CA ILE A 72 6.42 16.40 -30.43
C ILE A 72 5.98 16.05 -31.83
N VAL A 73 4.75 15.58 -31.96
CA VAL A 73 4.17 15.18 -33.23
C VAL A 73 2.99 16.09 -33.51
N PHE A 74 3.06 16.79 -34.64
CA PHE A 74 1.97 17.57 -35.20
C PHE A 74 1.27 16.76 -36.29
N TYR A 75 -0.05 16.70 -36.22
CA TYR A 75 -0.86 15.89 -37.11
C TYR A 75 -2.20 16.54 -37.37
N ILE A 76 -2.83 16.15 -38.47
CA ILE A 76 -4.21 16.52 -38.78
C ILE A 76 -5.12 15.61 -37.99
N ASP A 77 -5.97 16.18 -37.14
CA ASP A 77 -6.87 15.38 -36.35
C ASP A 77 -8.09 14.87 -37.15
N SER A 78 -8.95 14.08 -36.49
CA SER A 78 -10.20 13.54 -37.06
C SER A 78 -11.21 14.60 -37.52
N GLN A 79 -10.88 15.89 -37.40
CA GLN A 79 -11.70 17.04 -37.78
C GLN A 79 -10.96 18.04 -38.67
N LYS A 80 -9.84 17.63 -39.29
CA LYS A 80 -9.03 18.51 -40.15
C LYS A 80 -8.40 19.70 -39.41
N ARG A 81 -8.16 19.59 -38.09
CA ARG A 81 -7.45 20.61 -37.31
C ARG A 81 -6.01 20.20 -37.08
N VAL A 82 -5.11 21.17 -37.05
CA VAL A 82 -3.73 20.94 -36.65
C VAL A 82 -3.70 20.73 -35.12
N SER A 83 -3.31 19.52 -34.74
CA SER A 83 -3.19 19.10 -33.35
C SER A 83 -1.78 18.58 -33.09
N PHE A 84 -1.41 18.53 -31.82
CA PHE A 84 -0.14 17.95 -31.42
C PHE A 84 -0.24 17.20 -30.11
N PHE A 85 0.71 16.30 -29.89
CA PHE A 85 0.94 15.68 -28.59
C PHE A 85 2.43 15.50 -28.39
N ARG A 86 2.81 15.33 -27.12
CA ARG A 86 4.17 14.96 -26.73
C ARG A 86 4.22 13.49 -26.39
N THR A 87 5.29 12.81 -26.76
CA THR A 87 5.53 11.41 -26.41
C THR A 87 7.00 11.19 -26.09
N LYS A 88 7.30 10.17 -25.28
CA LYS A 88 8.68 9.69 -25.12
C LYS A 88 8.92 8.64 -26.19
N GLN A 89 10.16 8.44 -26.65
CA GLN A 89 10.50 7.30 -27.52
C GLN A 89 9.85 6.03 -26.95
N SER A 90 8.87 5.50 -27.67
CA SER A 90 8.04 4.37 -27.23
C SER A 90 8.18 3.26 -28.26
N ASN A 91 8.10 2.01 -27.82
CA ASN A 91 8.07 0.84 -28.71
C ASN A 91 6.86 0.79 -29.66
N TYR A 92 5.95 1.77 -29.59
CA TYR A 92 4.79 1.88 -30.48
C TYR A 92 5.08 2.85 -31.62
N SER A 93 4.59 2.51 -32.83
CA SER A 93 4.57 3.44 -33.95
C SER A 93 3.74 4.68 -33.62
N ILE A 94 4.14 5.83 -34.18
CA ILE A 94 3.50 7.12 -33.92
C ILE A 94 2.01 7.06 -34.29
N ASP A 95 1.64 6.37 -35.37
CA ASP A 95 0.25 6.22 -35.81
C ASP A 95 -0.62 5.53 -34.76
N LYS A 96 -0.08 4.51 -34.09
CA LYS A 96 -0.76 3.85 -32.95
C LYS A 96 -0.98 4.82 -31.79
N VAL A 97 -0.03 5.72 -31.54
CA VAL A 97 -0.16 6.76 -30.51
C VAL A 97 -1.23 7.79 -30.91
N ILE A 98 -1.23 8.25 -32.16
CA ILE A 98 -2.25 9.17 -32.69
C ILE A 98 -3.64 8.55 -32.54
N ASN A 99 -3.79 7.28 -32.94
CA ASN A 99 -5.07 6.59 -32.83
C ASN A 99 -5.56 6.52 -31.37
N LYS A 100 -4.67 6.13 -30.44
CA LYS A 100 -4.97 6.14 -29.00
C LYS A 100 -5.38 7.52 -28.48
N VAL A 101 -4.69 8.57 -28.91
CA VAL A 101 -4.96 9.95 -28.50
C VAL A 101 -6.35 10.42 -28.96
N GLU A 102 -6.73 10.12 -30.20
CA GLU A 102 -8.05 10.47 -30.73
C GLU A 102 -9.19 9.62 -30.15
N GLN A 103 -8.92 8.37 -29.83
CA GLN A 103 -9.88 7.45 -29.22
C GLN A 103 -9.94 7.56 -27.69
N THR A 104 -9.29 8.55 -27.08
CA THR A 104 -9.35 8.73 -25.62
C THR A 104 -10.78 9.06 -25.18
N PRO A 105 -11.42 8.23 -24.33
CA PRO A 105 -12.80 8.43 -23.90
C PRO A 105 -12.93 9.67 -23.02
N ILE A 106 -13.98 10.47 -23.25
CA ILE A 106 -14.39 11.59 -22.41
C ILE A 106 -15.71 11.22 -21.76
N PHE A 107 -15.73 11.13 -20.43
CA PHE A 107 -16.90 10.58 -19.75
C PHE A 107 -17.12 11.13 -18.34
N ARG A 108 -18.38 11.03 -17.91
CA ARG A 108 -18.85 11.17 -16.54
C ARG A 108 -19.92 10.13 -16.30
N ASN A 109 -19.86 9.45 -15.16
CA ASN A 109 -20.80 8.38 -14.86
C ASN A 109 -21.13 8.34 -13.38
N MET A 110 -22.22 7.62 -13.12
CA MET A 110 -22.67 7.25 -11.79
C MET A 110 -22.84 5.73 -11.74
N ILE A 111 -22.84 5.24 -10.51
CA ILE A 111 -23.01 3.82 -10.22
C ILE A 111 -24.30 3.66 -9.43
N ILE A 112 -25.16 2.78 -9.91
CA ILE A 112 -26.38 2.38 -9.23
C ILE A 112 -26.27 0.90 -8.90
N LEU A 113 -26.73 0.52 -7.71
CA LEU A 113 -26.70 -0.84 -7.22
C LEU A 113 -28.13 -1.36 -7.19
N PHE A 114 -28.42 -2.37 -8.02
CA PHE A 114 -29.78 -2.89 -8.19
C PHE A 114 -29.76 -4.35 -8.67
N PHE A 115 -30.77 -5.17 -8.32
CA PHE A 115 -30.91 -6.59 -8.72
C PHE A 115 -29.59 -7.38 -8.82
N SER A 116 -28.78 -7.36 -7.75
CA SER A 116 -27.51 -8.10 -7.67
C SER A 116 -26.51 -7.77 -8.80
N ALA A 117 -26.50 -6.51 -9.25
CA ALA A 117 -25.56 -6.01 -10.23
C ALA A 117 -25.14 -4.56 -9.93
N PHE A 118 -23.95 -4.21 -10.43
CA PHE A 118 -23.52 -2.81 -10.56
C PHE A 118 -23.94 -2.29 -11.94
N TYR A 119 -24.68 -1.19 -11.94
CA TYR A 119 -25.03 -0.47 -13.16
C TYR A 119 -24.18 0.77 -13.29
N PHE A 120 -23.38 0.84 -14.33
CA PHE A 120 -22.68 2.04 -14.73
C PHE A 120 -23.54 2.75 -15.75
N ILE A 121 -23.97 3.96 -15.42
CA ILE A 121 -24.77 4.79 -16.33
C ILE A 121 -24.11 6.16 -16.41
N GLY A 122 -23.98 6.68 -17.62
CA GLY A 122 -23.36 7.98 -17.78
C GLY A 122 -23.28 8.41 -19.22
N ILE A 123 -22.47 9.43 -19.44
CA ILE A 123 -22.22 10.01 -20.76
C ILE A 123 -20.78 9.67 -21.12
N MET A 124 -20.58 9.06 -22.28
CA MET A 124 -19.26 8.70 -22.80
C MET A 124 -19.16 9.02 -24.29
N ARG A 125 -18.22 9.89 -24.63
CA ARG A 125 -17.99 10.32 -26.01
C ARG A 125 -16.53 10.17 -26.41
N PHE A 126 -16.29 10.09 -27.70
CA PHE A 126 -14.97 9.92 -28.30
C PHE A 126 -14.75 10.98 -29.37
N ARG A 127 -13.50 11.36 -29.64
CA ARG A 127 -13.19 12.27 -30.77
C ARG A 127 -13.13 11.50 -32.09
N ASN A 128 -12.71 10.24 -32.02
CA ASN A 128 -12.78 9.30 -33.12
C ASN A 128 -13.51 8.02 -32.69
N TYR A 129 -14.43 7.55 -33.52
CA TYR A 129 -15.23 6.34 -33.30
C TYR A 129 -14.76 5.15 -34.15
N ASP A 130 -13.61 5.28 -34.80
CA ASP A 130 -13.00 4.25 -35.64
C ASP A 130 -12.42 3.09 -34.82
N PHE A 131 -13.29 2.37 -34.12
CA PHE A 131 -12.99 1.19 -33.32
C PHE A 131 -14.18 0.24 -33.34
N ASN A 132 -13.94 -1.05 -33.16
CA ASN A 132 -14.96 -2.09 -33.25
C ASN A 132 -15.92 -2.03 -32.07
N GLU A 133 -15.38 -1.92 -30.85
CA GLU A 133 -16.18 -1.96 -29.63
C GLU A 133 -15.51 -1.25 -28.45
N ALA A 134 -16.33 -0.76 -27.52
CA ALA A 134 -15.89 -0.29 -26.22
C ALA A 134 -16.44 -1.21 -25.12
N LYS A 135 -15.58 -1.60 -24.18
CA LYS A 135 -15.89 -2.51 -23.08
C LYS A 135 -15.46 -1.93 -21.74
N LEU A 136 -16.16 -2.28 -20.66
CA LEU A 136 -15.61 -2.20 -19.31
C LEU A 136 -14.88 -3.49 -19.01
N THR A 137 -13.62 -3.37 -18.59
CA THR A 137 -12.75 -4.50 -18.29
C THR A 137 -12.36 -4.49 -16.82
N LEU A 138 -12.39 -5.66 -16.18
CA LEU A 138 -12.15 -5.82 -14.74
C LEU A 138 -10.89 -6.64 -14.45
N GLY A 139 -10.27 -6.37 -13.30
CA GLY A 139 -9.17 -7.15 -12.74
C GLY A 139 -7.80 -6.63 -13.13
N TYR A 140 -6.76 -7.04 -12.39
CA TYR A 140 -5.37 -6.71 -12.75
C TYR A 140 -4.93 -7.40 -14.05
N ASP A 141 -5.39 -8.64 -14.23
CA ASP A 141 -5.24 -9.45 -15.44
C ASP A 141 -6.08 -8.96 -16.63
N LYS A 142 -7.08 -8.11 -16.37
CA LYS A 142 -7.97 -7.53 -17.39
C LYS A 142 -8.73 -8.62 -18.18
N SER A 143 -9.11 -9.69 -17.49
CA SER A 143 -9.70 -10.90 -18.07
C SER A 143 -11.21 -10.83 -18.30
N ILE A 144 -11.93 -9.98 -17.57
CA ILE A 144 -13.40 -9.95 -17.61
C ILE A 144 -13.87 -8.70 -18.33
N ASP A 145 -14.71 -8.90 -19.33
CA ASP A 145 -15.19 -7.86 -20.25
C ASP A 145 -16.71 -7.75 -20.28
N TYR A 146 -17.21 -6.51 -20.23
CA TYR A 146 -18.62 -6.18 -20.41
C TYR A 146 -18.77 -5.09 -21.48
N LYS A 147 -19.60 -5.35 -22.48
CA LYS A 147 -19.88 -4.39 -23.55
C LYS A 147 -20.47 -3.08 -23.00
N ILE A 148 -19.96 -1.96 -23.49
CA ILE A 148 -20.56 -0.65 -23.29
C ILE A 148 -21.68 -0.46 -24.29
N ASN A 149 -22.92 -0.40 -23.79
CA ASN A 149 -24.09 -0.16 -24.62
C ASN A 149 -24.38 1.33 -24.68
N PHE A 150 -24.62 1.85 -25.87
CA PHE A 150 -24.99 3.23 -26.10
C PHE A 150 -26.46 3.32 -26.50
N LEU A 151 -27.16 4.37 -26.08
CA LEU A 151 -28.55 4.58 -26.44
C LEU A 151 -28.72 4.86 -27.94
N PHE A 152 -27.76 5.54 -28.55
CA PHE A 152 -27.78 5.91 -29.96
C PHE A 152 -26.65 5.24 -30.75
N PRO A 153 -26.85 4.92 -32.04
CA PRO A 153 -25.84 4.30 -32.90
C PRO A 153 -24.62 5.21 -33.15
N VAL A 154 -23.52 4.60 -33.61
CA VAL A 154 -22.25 5.32 -33.92
C VAL A 154 -22.45 6.44 -34.94
N THR A 155 -23.32 6.23 -35.93
CA THR A 155 -23.61 7.21 -37.00
C THR A 155 -24.17 8.53 -36.45
N ILE A 156 -25.00 8.48 -35.41
CA ILE A 156 -25.54 9.69 -34.75
C ILE A 156 -24.49 10.26 -33.79
N ARG A 157 -23.88 9.42 -32.95
CA ARG A 157 -22.87 9.86 -31.96
C ARG A 157 -21.68 10.55 -32.63
N SER A 158 -21.20 10.04 -33.77
CA SER A 158 -20.09 10.63 -34.51
C SER A 158 -20.39 12.04 -35.01
N LYS A 159 -21.64 12.34 -35.43
CA LYS A 159 -22.07 13.69 -35.82
C LYS A 159 -21.99 14.67 -34.64
N PHE A 160 -22.40 14.24 -33.45
CA PHE A 160 -22.45 15.08 -32.24
C PHE A 160 -21.22 14.92 -31.33
N ARG A 161 -20.11 14.39 -31.82
CA ARG A 161 -18.92 14.03 -31.02
C ARG A 161 -18.26 15.20 -30.29
N MET A 162 -18.36 16.41 -30.83
CA MET A 162 -17.78 17.63 -30.24
C MET A 162 -18.80 18.53 -29.55
N ASN A 163 -20.09 18.28 -29.73
CA ASN A 163 -21.13 19.09 -29.13
C ASN A 163 -21.16 18.79 -27.62
N THR A 164 -21.09 19.84 -26.81
CA THR A 164 -21.05 19.75 -25.35
C THR A 164 -22.27 20.36 -24.66
N ASN A 165 -23.27 20.79 -25.44
CA ASN A 165 -24.53 21.24 -24.85
C ASN A 165 -25.30 20.04 -24.25
N LEU A 166 -26.15 20.30 -23.27
CA LEU A 166 -26.78 19.26 -22.45
C LEU A 166 -27.56 18.23 -23.29
N LEU A 167 -28.34 18.70 -24.27
CA LEU A 167 -29.13 17.84 -25.15
C LEU A 167 -28.26 16.94 -26.03
N SER A 168 -27.21 17.50 -26.65
CA SER A 168 -26.28 16.73 -27.47
C SER A 168 -25.48 15.70 -26.68
N LEU A 169 -25.22 15.97 -25.39
CA LEU A 169 -24.54 15.02 -24.52
C LEU A 169 -25.41 13.79 -24.22
N PHE A 170 -26.74 13.93 -24.23
CA PHE A 170 -27.66 12.79 -24.06
C PHE A 170 -27.52 11.74 -25.17
N ILE A 171 -27.11 12.15 -26.37
CA ILE A 171 -26.83 11.23 -27.50
C ILE A 171 -25.72 10.23 -27.15
N HIS A 172 -24.85 10.61 -26.22
CA HIS A 172 -23.72 9.81 -25.75
C HIS A 172 -24.02 9.04 -24.45
N LEU A 173 -25.30 8.92 -24.08
CA LEU A 173 -25.73 8.11 -22.95
C LEU A 173 -25.35 6.65 -23.16
N TYR A 174 -24.76 6.04 -22.14
CA TYR A 174 -24.37 4.66 -22.14
C TYR A 174 -24.78 3.98 -20.83
N TRP A 175 -24.89 2.65 -20.88
CA TRP A 175 -25.02 1.81 -19.70
C TRP A 175 -24.21 0.51 -19.80
N VAL A 176 -23.81 0.00 -18.64
CA VAL A 176 -23.22 -1.33 -18.47
C VAL A 176 -23.80 -1.97 -17.22
N ARG A 177 -24.20 -3.23 -17.34
CA ARG A 177 -24.58 -4.07 -16.21
C ARG A 177 -23.46 -5.05 -15.92
N ILE A 178 -22.95 -5.04 -14.68
CA ILE A 178 -21.94 -5.98 -14.20
C ILE A 178 -22.58 -6.85 -13.12
N PRO A 179 -22.89 -8.13 -13.42
CA PRO A 179 -23.44 -9.06 -12.45
C PRO A 179 -22.45 -9.35 -11.31
N ILE A 180 -22.94 -9.37 -10.08
CA ILE A 180 -22.10 -9.66 -8.91
C ILE A 180 -21.53 -11.08 -8.93
N LYS A 181 -22.31 -12.05 -9.44
CA LYS A 181 -21.89 -13.45 -9.53
C LYS A 181 -20.56 -13.61 -10.28
N ASP A 182 -20.31 -12.79 -11.29
CA ASP A 182 -19.09 -12.89 -12.10
C ASP A 182 -17.89 -12.32 -11.35
N ILE A 183 -18.10 -11.25 -10.56
CA ILE A 183 -17.08 -10.69 -9.67
C ILE A 183 -16.72 -11.69 -8.57
N TYR A 184 -17.71 -12.37 -8.00
CA TYR A 184 -17.47 -13.41 -7.00
C TYR A 184 -16.70 -14.61 -7.60
N LYS A 185 -17.08 -15.08 -8.80
CA LYS A 185 -16.32 -16.12 -9.52
C LYS A 185 -14.87 -15.70 -9.78
N HIS A 186 -14.65 -14.45 -10.16
CA HIS A 186 -13.30 -13.90 -10.31
C HIS A 186 -12.50 -13.97 -9.01
N TYR A 187 -13.11 -13.54 -7.90
CA TYR A 187 -12.50 -13.63 -6.57
C TYR A 187 -12.17 -15.08 -6.18
N VAL A 188 -13.07 -16.05 -6.40
CA VAL A 188 -12.79 -17.46 -6.11
C VAL A 188 -11.60 -17.98 -6.92
N ARG A 189 -11.47 -17.56 -8.19
CA ARG A 189 -10.37 -18.00 -9.07
C ARG A 189 -9.02 -17.35 -8.73
N THR A 190 -9.03 -16.06 -8.39
CA THR A 190 -7.79 -15.24 -8.31
C THR A 190 -7.42 -14.85 -6.89
N SER A 191 -8.35 -14.96 -5.95
CA SER A 191 -8.28 -14.35 -4.61
C SER A 191 -8.12 -12.81 -4.63
N ASP A 192 -8.39 -12.14 -5.76
CA ASP A 192 -8.28 -10.69 -5.88
C ASP A 192 -9.38 -9.98 -5.08
N ILE A 193 -9.00 -9.41 -3.94
CA ILE A 193 -9.91 -8.59 -3.12
C ILE A 193 -10.24 -7.26 -3.82
N ASN A 194 -9.30 -6.69 -4.56
CA ASN A 194 -9.45 -5.42 -5.25
C ASN A 194 -9.50 -5.64 -6.75
N THR A 195 -10.65 -5.40 -7.37
CA THR A 195 -10.84 -5.53 -8.81
C THR A 195 -10.91 -4.15 -9.46
N PRO A 196 -9.80 -3.60 -10.00
CA PRO A 196 -9.82 -2.32 -10.69
C PRO A 196 -10.65 -2.39 -11.98
N ILE A 197 -11.29 -1.26 -12.33
CA ILE A 197 -12.12 -1.14 -13.52
C ILE A 197 -11.41 -0.28 -14.57
N TYR A 198 -11.47 -0.73 -15.82
CA TYR A 198 -10.91 -0.07 -16.98
C TYR A 198 -11.95 0.08 -18.10
N ILE A 199 -11.69 0.97 -19.05
CA ILE A 199 -12.35 1.04 -20.34
C ILE A 199 -11.37 0.46 -21.36
N ARG A 200 -11.78 -0.58 -22.07
CA ARG A 200 -11.05 -1.18 -23.19
C ARG A 200 -11.70 -0.75 -24.50
N ILE A 201 -10.91 -0.19 -25.41
CA ILE A 201 -11.30 0.11 -26.78
C ILE A 201 -10.66 -0.94 -27.67
N VAL A 202 -11.51 -1.69 -28.37
CA VAL A 202 -11.14 -2.82 -29.21
C VAL A 202 -10.95 -2.32 -30.64
N ASN A 203 -9.69 -2.23 -31.09
CA ASN A 203 -9.34 -2.04 -32.49
C ASN A 203 -8.83 -3.36 -33.10
N PRO A 204 -8.78 -3.48 -34.44
CA PRO A 204 -8.23 -4.66 -35.13
C PRO A 204 -6.81 -5.01 -34.69
N ASP A 205 -5.91 -4.03 -34.59
CA ASP A 205 -4.48 -4.30 -34.37
C ASP A 205 -4.04 -4.18 -32.91
N ILE A 206 -4.70 -3.33 -32.12
CA ILE A 206 -4.30 -3.03 -30.75
C ILE A 206 -5.46 -2.57 -29.87
N HIS A 207 -5.53 -3.11 -28.66
CA HIS A 207 -6.52 -2.67 -27.67
C HIS A 207 -5.98 -1.53 -26.82
N PHE A 208 -6.76 -0.46 -26.67
CA PHE A 208 -6.39 0.65 -25.79
C PHE A 208 -7.13 0.56 -24.47
N ILE A 209 -6.39 0.77 -23.37
CA ILE A 209 -6.92 0.64 -22.01
C ILE A 209 -6.81 1.97 -21.27
N TYR A 210 -7.92 2.38 -20.64
CA TYR A 210 -8.04 3.61 -19.87
C TYR A 210 -8.62 3.32 -18.49
N ASN A 211 -8.22 4.07 -17.47
CA ASN A 211 -8.79 3.89 -16.13
C ASN A 211 -10.26 4.37 -16.10
N MET A 212 -11.15 3.53 -15.60
CA MET A 212 -12.56 3.90 -15.42
C MET A 212 -12.72 4.73 -14.14
N LYS A 213 -12.94 6.04 -14.30
CA LYS A 213 -13.11 7.01 -13.19
C LYS A 213 -14.57 7.43 -13.03
N SER A 214 -14.93 8.14 -11.96
CA SER A 214 -16.26 8.79 -11.90
C SER A 214 -16.42 9.94 -12.89
N ASN A 215 -15.31 10.65 -13.16
CA ASN A 215 -15.24 11.70 -14.16
C ASN A 215 -13.81 11.69 -14.73
N VAL A 216 -13.69 11.75 -16.06
CA VAL A 216 -12.40 11.71 -16.77
C VAL A 216 -11.42 12.79 -16.29
N GLN A 217 -11.93 13.94 -15.84
CA GLN A 217 -11.13 15.06 -15.35
C GLN A 217 -10.58 14.85 -13.95
N HIS A 218 -11.04 13.82 -13.21
CA HIS A 218 -10.54 13.55 -11.87
C HIS A 218 -9.03 13.34 -11.90
N LYS A 219 -8.37 14.17 -11.08
CA LYS A 219 -6.95 14.10 -10.78
C LYS A 219 -6.79 13.48 -9.39
N TYR A 220 -5.56 13.48 -8.90
CA TYR A 220 -5.28 13.18 -7.52
C TYR A 220 -6.14 14.04 -6.56
N ASN A 221 -6.87 13.40 -5.64
CA ASN A 221 -7.62 14.06 -4.58
C ASN A 221 -7.77 13.10 -3.39
N LYS A 222 -7.29 13.50 -2.20
CA LYS A 222 -7.40 12.68 -0.98
C LYS A 222 -8.85 12.38 -0.60
N LYS A 223 -9.81 13.27 -0.90
CA LYS A 223 -11.25 13.06 -0.63
C LYS A 223 -11.83 11.87 -1.40
N HIS A 224 -11.19 11.39 -2.46
CA HIS A 224 -11.60 10.15 -3.13
C HIS A 224 -11.57 8.93 -2.21
N TYR A 225 -10.68 8.92 -1.21
CA TYR A 225 -10.60 7.84 -0.23
C TYR A 225 -11.87 7.64 0.60
N LEU A 226 -12.65 8.71 0.79
CA LEU A 226 -13.91 8.68 1.51
C LEU A 226 -15.06 8.12 0.66
N TYR A 227 -14.89 8.02 -0.66
CA TYR A 227 -15.95 7.53 -1.52
C TYR A 227 -16.04 6.01 -1.45
N ASN A 228 -17.22 5.52 -1.08
CA ASN A 228 -17.64 4.16 -1.28
C ASN A 228 -19.11 4.14 -1.72
N THR A 229 -19.51 3.16 -2.53
CA THR A 229 -20.93 2.88 -2.75
C THR A 229 -21.54 2.19 -1.54
N ARG A 230 -22.88 2.05 -1.50
CA ARG A 230 -23.51 1.09 -0.60
C ARG A 230 -22.95 -0.31 -0.85
N SER A 231 -22.93 -1.13 0.19
CA SER A 231 -22.54 -2.53 0.10
C SER A 231 -23.69 -3.40 -0.42
N LEU A 232 -23.37 -4.39 -1.26
CA LEU A 232 -24.26 -5.49 -1.63
C LEU A 232 -23.77 -6.77 -0.95
N ARG A 233 -24.69 -7.49 -0.29
CA ARG A 233 -24.38 -8.69 0.48
C ARG A 233 -24.75 -9.95 -0.28
N LEU A 234 -23.78 -10.84 -0.41
CA LEU A 234 -23.92 -12.21 -0.87
C LEU A 234 -23.97 -13.12 0.36
N LYS A 235 -25.18 -13.31 0.91
CA LYS A 235 -25.36 -13.98 2.20
C LYS A 235 -24.92 -15.44 2.18
N ARG A 236 -25.16 -16.18 1.09
CA ARG A 236 -24.82 -17.61 0.99
C ARG A 236 -23.30 -17.82 1.00
N GLU A 237 -22.58 -16.87 0.42
CA GLU A 237 -21.13 -16.88 0.23
C GLU A 237 -20.39 -16.16 1.38
N ASN A 238 -21.11 -15.63 2.37
CA ASN A 238 -20.61 -14.79 3.47
C ASN A 238 -19.79 -13.57 3.00
N MET A 239 -20.09 -13.04 1.82
CA MET A 239 -19.35 -11.94 1.19
C MET A 239 -20.17 -10.65 1.08
N GLU A 240 -19.46 -9.54 0.99
CA GLU A 240 -19.97 -8.20 0.75
C GLU A 240 -19.12 -7.51 -0.33
N LEU A 241 -19.78 -6.82 -1.26
CA LEU A 241 -19.14 -6.12 -2.35
C LEU A 241 -19.55 -4.65 -2.37
N PHE A 242 -18.58 -3.78 -2.65
CA PHE A 242 -18.83 -2.35 -2.85
C PHE A 242 -17.77 -1.76 -3.77
N ILE A 243 -18.00 -0.55 -4.27
CA ILE A 243 -17.04 0.16 -5.11
C ILE A 243 -16.44 1.31 -4.33
N ARG A 244 -15.11 1.37 -4.29
CA ARG A 244 -14.34 2.53 -3.80
C ARG A 244 -13.68 3.27 -4.94
N LYS A 245 -13.10 4.43 -4.63
CA LYS A 245 -12.19 5.14 -5.56
C LYS A 245 -10.74 5.03 -5.10
N SER A 246 -9.84 4.88 -6.06
CA SER A 246 -8.42 5.17 -5.83
C SER A 246 -8.20 6.68 -5.67
N ILE A 247 -7.01 7.08 -5.22
CA ILE A 247 -6.64 8.51 -5.08
C ILE A 247 -6.77 9.31 -6.39
N THR A 248 -6.68 8.65 -7.55
CA THR A 248 -6.84 9.28 -8.87
C THR A 248 -8.29 9.29 -9.38
N GLY A 249 -9.22 8.74 -8.60
CA GLY A 249 -10.65 8.66 -8.90
C GLY A 249 -11.06 7.42 -9.70
N GLN A 250 -10.15 6.47 -9.95
CA GLN A 250 -10.48 5.20 -10.62
C GLN A 250 -11.35 4.33 -9.69
N TYR A 251 -12.35 3.69 -10.26
CA TYR A 251 -13.19 2.74 -9.54
C TYR A 251 -12.49 1.40 -9.33
N VAL A 252 -12.65 0.88 -8.13
CA VAL A 252 -12.16 -0.43 -7.72
C VAL A 252 -13.28 -1.12 -6.97
N ILE A 253 -13.68 -2.30 -7.44
CA ILE A 253 -14.62 -3.16 -6.73
C ILE A 253 -13.84 -3.85 -5.60
N VAL A 254 -14.42 -3.91 -4.42
CA VAL A 254 -13.84 -4.52 -3.24
C VAL A 254 -14.72 -5.68 -2.80
N THR A 255 -14.12 -6.85 -2.64
CA THR A 255 -14.75 -8.06 -2.10
C THR A 255 -14.25 -8.30 -0.69
N THR A 256 -15.16 -8.47 0.28
CA THR A 256 -14.78 -8.62 1.70
C THR A 256 -15.83 -9.42 2.47
N ASN A 257 -15.47 -9.95 3.63
CA ASN A 257 -16.40 -10.66 4.51
C ASN A 257 -17.52 -9.75 5.03
N ILE A 258 -18.71 -10.32 5.27
CA ILE A 258 -19.85 -9.59 5.83
C ILE A 258 -19.52 -9.01 7.22
N LEU A 259 -19.86 -7.74 7.43
CA LEU A 259 -19.77 -7.09 8.74
C LEU A 259 -21.12 -7.16 9.48
N ASN A 260 -21.07 -7.51 10.77
CA ASN A 260 -22.23 -7.51 11.63
C ASN A 260 -22.85 -6.11 11.72
N LYS A 261 -24.18 -6.01 11.51
CA LYS A 261 -24.91 -4.73 11.52
C LYS A 261 -24.83 -4.02 12.87
N THR A 262 -24.72 -4.75 13.97
CA THR A 262 -24.60 -4.16 15.31
C THR A 262 -23.34 -3.31 15.45
N VAL A 263 -22.24 -3.68 14.79
CA VAL A 263 -20.99 -2.91 14.77
C VAL A 263 -21.23 -1.55 14.12
N ILE A 264 -21.94 -1.53 12.99
CA ILE A 264 -22.29 -0.30 12.26
C ILE A 264 -23.15 0.61 13.15
N ILE A 265 -24.15 0.05 13.84
CA ILE A 265 -25.03 0.82 14.75
C ILE A 265 -24.22 1.44 15.90
N LYS A 266 -23.35 0.65 16.55
CA LYS A 266 -22.47 1.12 17.64
C LYS A 266 -21.60 2.30 17.19
N GLU A 267 -21.05 2.22 15.98
CA GLU A 267 -20.24 3.29 15.40
C GLU A 267 -21.04 4.58 15.17
N TYR A 268 -22.20 4.50 14.53
CA TYR A 268 -23.03 5.69 14.29
C TYR A 268 -23.47 6.35 15.60
N LEU A 269 -23.87 5.56 16.59
CA LEU A 269 -24.22 6.06 17.92
C LEU A 269 -23.02 6.73 18.60
N ALA A 270 -21.84 6.09 18.55
CA ALA A 270 -20.64 6.64 19.14
C ALA A 270 -20.20 7.96 18.46
N TYR A 271 -20.30 8.03 17.14
CA TYR A 271 -20.02 9.26 16.38
C TYR A 271 -20.99 10.38 16.76
N PHE A 272 -22.29 10.07 16.86
CA PHE A 272 -23.31 11.04 17.22
C PHE A 272 -23.11 11.57 18.64
N LEU A 273 -22.91 10.68 19.61
CA LEU A 273 -22.68 11.05 21.00
C LEU A 273 -21.37 11.82 21.18
N GLY A 274 -20.28 11.39 20.53
CA GLY A 274 -19.02 12.15 20.53
C GLY A 274 -19.14 13.54 19.90
N LYS A 275 -20.10 13.75 18.97
CA LYS A 275 -20.38 15.06 18.38
C LYS A 275 -21.25 15.95 19.29
N LEU A 276 -22.22 15.37 20.00
CA LEU A 276 -23.15 16.11 20.85
C LEU A 276 -22.58 16.44 22.23
N ILE A 277 -21.95 15.47 22.88
CA ILE A 277 -21.52 15.57 24.28
C ILE A 277 -20.18 16.30 24.39
N THR A 278 -19.36 16.24 23.34
CA THR A 278 -17.96 16.62 23.43
C THR A 278 -17.59 17.70 22.42
N SER A 279 -17.21 18.88 22.91
CA SER A 279 -16.71 19.99 22.09
C SER A 279 -15.29 19.72 21.57
N ASN A 280 -14.40 19.18 22.40
CA ASN A 280 -13.03 18.82 22.01
C ASN A 280 -12.97 17.40 21.41
N ARG A 281 -12.64 17.29 20.11
CA ARG A 281 -12.52 16.00 19.38
C ARG A 281 -11.09 15.45 19.27
N HIS A 282 -10.15 16.02 20.01
CA HIS A 282 -8.74 15.65 20.02
C HIS A 282 -8.26 15.46 21.47
N GLN A 283 -8.74 14.41 22.12
CA GLN A 283 -8.48 14.14 23.55
C GLN A 283 -7.56 12.94 23.76
N TYR A 284 -7.79 11.85 23.01
CA TYR A 284 -7.18 10.56 23.33
C TYR A 284 -6.07 10.18 22.37
N ASN A 285 -5.00 9.60 22.91
CA ASN A 285 -3.98 8.89 22.13
C ASN A 285 -4.45 7.46 21.93
N ILE A 286 -4.72 7.05 20.68
CA ILE A 286 -5.23 5.71 20.38
C ILE A 286 -4.08 4.80 19.96
N TYR A 287 -3.87 3.74 20.74
CA TYR A 287 -2.87 2.71 20.54
C TYR A 287 -3.49 1.42 20.05
N PHE A 288 -2.84 0.75 19.11
CA PHE A 288 -3.26 -0.55 18.58
C PHE A 288 -2.16 -1.16 17.73
N GLU A 289 -2.24 -2.47 17.52
CA GLU A 289 -1.38 -3.20 16.58
C GLU A 289 -2.15 -3.60 15.32
N LYS A 290 -1.54 -4.40 14.45
CA LYS A 290 -2.15 -4.85 13.21
C LYS A 290 -3.54 -5.45 13.45
N PHE A 291 -4.54 -4.85 12.82
CA PHE A 291 -5.96 -5.13 12.98
C PHE A 291 -6.47 -5.10 14.42
N ALA A 292 -5.79 -4.41 15.34
CA ALA A 292 -6.03 -4.48 16.78
C ALA A 292 -6.08 -5.94 17.30
N ALA A 293 -5.32 -6.84 16.68
CA ALA A 293 -5.37 -8.28 16.97
C ALA A 293 -4.34 -8.71 18.01
N GLY A 294 -3.29 -7.92 18.24
CA GLY A 294 -2.19 -8.24 19.16
C GLY A 294 -1.99 -7.19 20.25
N ALA A 295 -1.18 -7.56 21.23
CA ALA A 295 -0.69 -6.71 22.32
C ALA A 295 0.72 -7.14 22.74
N SER A 296 1.65 -7.22 21.78
CA SER A 296 3.01 -7.75 22.01
C SER A 296 4.13 -7.00 21.28
N GLU A 297 3.81 -5.88 20.64
CA GLU A 297 4.72 -5.06 19.84
C GLU A 297 4.90 -3.65 20.43
N SER A 298 5.61 -2.80 19.69
CA SER A 298 6.00 -1.44 20.10
C SER A 298 4.83 -0.56 20.55
N ALA A 299 3.66 -0.68 19.91
CA ALA A 299 2.49 0.09 20.29
C ALA A 299 1.97 -0.27 21.68
N PHE A 300 2.05 -1.55 22.07
CA PHE A 300 1.62 -2.00 23.39
C PHE A 300 2.62 -1.57 24.47
N GLU A 301 3.93 -1.69 24.21
CA GLU A 301 4.98 -1.22 25.14
C GLU A 301 4.86 0.28 25.41
N LEU A 302 4.69 1.07 24.35
CA LEU A 302 4.51 2.52 24.47
C LEU A 302 3.19 2.89 25.16
N PHE A 303 2.12 2.13 24.94
CA PHE A 303 0.85 2.31 25.65
C PHE A 303 1.01 2.07 27.16
N LYS A 304 1.69 0.99 27.58
CA LYS A 304 1.94 0.72 29.00
C LYS A 304 2.66 1.88 29.67
N HIS A 305 3.68 2.42 29.01
CA HIS A 305 4.41 3.57 29.51
C HIS A 305 3.52 4.82 29.58
N ALA A 306 2.78 5.15 28.52
CA ALA A 306 1.86 6.30 28.53
C ALA A 306 0.78 6.18 29.62
N TYR A 307 0.26 4.97 29.86
CA TYR A 307 -0.69 4.69 30.92
C TYR A 307 -0.11 4.93 32.31
N SER A 308 1.15 4.53 32.56
CA SER A 308 1.82 4.78 33.85
C SER A 308 2.10 6.26 34.10
N GLN A 309 2.26 7.07 33.04
CA GLN A 309 2.36 8.52 33.14
C GLN A 309 1.00 9.23 33.38
N GLY A 310 -0.12 8.49 33.39
CA GLY A 310 -1.45 9.06 33.58
C GLY A 310 -2.03 9.74 32.34
N ASP A 311 -1.52 9.43 31.15
CA ASP A 311 -2.02 10.03 29.91
C ASP A 311 -3.44 9.58 29.56
N GLN A 312 -4.14 10.44 28.81
CA GLN A 312 -5.39 10.10 28.13
C GLN A 312 -5.12 9.15 26.96
N CYS A 313 -4.82 7.89 27.27
CA CYS A 313 -4.45 6.84 26.31
C CYS A 313 -5.48 5.71 26.29
N ILE A 314 -5.72 5.17 25.10
CA ILE A 314 -6.65 4.06 24.89
C ILE A 314 -5.98 3.02 24.01
N TYR A 315 -5.88 1.78 24.48
CA TYR A 315 -5.49 0.62 23.71
C TYR A 315 -6.72 -0.11 23.16
N VAL A 316 -6.74 -0.34 21.84
CA VAL A 316 -7.81 -1.10 21.18
C VAL A 316 -7.33 -2.50 20.88
N LEU A 317 -8.03 -3.51 21.40
CA LEU A 317 -7.68 -4.93 21.27
C LEU A 317 -8.91 -5.77 20.92
N ASP A 318 -8.75 -6.79 20.08
CA ASP A 318 -9.80 -7.75 19.76
C ASP A 318 -10.27 -8.48 21.03
N ARG A 319 -11.58 -8.61 21.20
CA ARG A 319 -12.17 -9.28 22.38
C ARG A 319 -11.81 -10.77 22.43
N ASN A 320 -11.49 -11.36 21.28
CA ASN A 320 -11.12 -12.77 21.16
C ASN A 320 -9.62 -13.00 21.41
N HIS A 321 -8.83 -11.95 21.67
CA HIS A 321 -7.43 -12.12 22.04
C HIS A 321 -7.32 -12.95 23.34
N PRO A 322 -6.44 -13.96 23.43
CA PRO A 322 -6.38 -14.86 24.58
C PRO A 322 -6.20 -14.14 25.92
N GLN A 323 -5.45 -13.03 25.91
CA GLN A 323 -5.16 -12.24 27.12
C GLN A 323 -6.15 -11.07 27.35
N PHE A 324 -7.19 -10.92 26.52
CA PHE A 324 -8.07 -9.74 26.59
C PHE A 324 -8.66 -9.52 27.99
N SER A 325 -9.20 -10.56 28.63
CA SER A 325 -9.84 -10.46 29.95
C SER A 325 -8.85 -10.03 31.04
N SER A 326 -7.65 -10.60 31.04
CA SER A 326 -6.58 -10.24 31.99
C SER A 326 -6.14 -8.79 31.79
N LEU A 327 -5.80 -8.39 30.57
CA LEU A 327 -5.37 -7.04 30.25
C LEU A 327 -6.48 -6.00 30.52
N LYS A 328 -7.75 -6.35 30.27
CA LYS A 328 -8.89 -5.48 30.58
C LYS A 328 -9.04 -5.24 32.09
N SER A 329 -8.74 -6.24 32.92
CA SER A 329 -8.71 -6.07 34.38
C SER A 329 -7.61 -5.09 34.79
N THR A 330 -6.41 -5.23 34.21
CA THR A 330 -5.25 -4.38 34.50
C THR A 330 -5.45 -2.93 34.07
N PHE A 331 -5.84 -2.69 32.83
CA PHE A 331 -5.91 -1.34 32.25
C PHE A 331 -7.31 -0.70 32.33
N LYS A 332 -8.31 -1.43 32.81
CA LYS A 332 -9.69 -0.95 33.03
C LYS A 332 -10.22 -0.21 31.78
N ASN A 333 -10.62 1.05 31.92
CA ASN A 333 -11.20 1.84 30.83
C ASN A 333 -10.21 2.22 29.72
N ALA A 334 -8.90 2.13 29.99
CA ALA A 334 -7.87 2.42 29.00
C ALA A 334 -7.69 1.29 27.97
N LEU A 335 -8.25 0.09 28.19
CA LEU A 335 -8.28 -0.98 27.18
C LEU A 335 -9.72 -1.25 26.73
N VAL A 336 -9.99 -1.17 25.44
CA VAL A 336 -11.33 -1.33 24.88
C VAL A 336 -11.36 -2.39 23.79
N ALA A 337 -12.46 -3.15 23.76
CA ALA A 337 -12.67 -4.15 22.71
C ALA A 337 -12.81 -3.48 21.35
N LYS A 338 -12.09 -3.97 20.35
CA LYS A 338 -12.28 -3.62 18.93
C LYS A 338 -13.76 -3.77 18.57
N ASN A 339 -14.28 -2.85 17.75
CA ASN A 339 -15.68 -2.84 17.30
C ASN A 339 -16.73 -2.68 18.43
N SER A 340 -16.31 -2.28 19.64
CA SER A 340 -17.21 -1.88 20.72
C SER A 340 -17.63 -0.41 20.58
N PHE A 341 -18.75 -0.04 21.19
CA PHE A 341 -19.18 1.35 21.29
C PHE A 341 -18.07 2.24 21.89
N ALA A 342 -17.45 1.79 22.99
CA ALA A 342 -16.35 2.52 23.64
C ALA A 342 -15.17 2.75 22.69
N SER A 343 -14.75 1.72 21.94
CA SER A 343 -13.67 1.87 20.96
C SER A 343 -13.99 2.92 19.90
N PHE A 344 -15.19 2.91 19.33
CA PHE A 344 -15.59 3.92 18.35
C PHE A 344 -15.65 5.32 18.95
N TYR A 345 -16.18 5.46 20.17
CA TYR A 345 -16.27 6.73 20.86
C TYR A 345 -14.88 7.36 21.04
N TYR A 346 -13.92 6.59 21.56
CA TYR A 346 -12.54 7.07 21.70
C TYR A 346 -11.85 7.33 20.35
N ILE A 347 -12.07 6.50 19.33
CA ILE A 347 -11.56 6.74 17.98
C ILE A 347 -12.06 8.09 17.43
N PHE A 348 -13.34 8.43 17.61
CA PHE A 348 -13.87 9.72 17.14
C PHE A 348 -13.33 10.92 17.91
N LEU A 349 -12.90 10.71 19.15
CA LEU A 349 -12.23 11.71 19.99
C LEU A 349 -10.68 11.64 19.92
N ALA A 350 -10.13 10.85 18.99
CA ALA A 350 -8.69 10.64 18.87
C ALA A 350 -7.94 11.94 18.52
N ARG A 351 -6.93 12.27 19.33
CA ARG A 351 -5.86 13.22 19.03
C ARG A 351 -4.82 12.60 18.10
N SER A 352 -4.46 11.35 18.32
CA SER A 352 -3.44 10.62 17.55
C SER A 352 -3.82 9.16 17.35
N PHE A 353 -3.26 8.57 16.29
CA PHE A 353 -3.27 7.14 16.06
C PHE A 353 -1.82 6.65 16.09
N ILE A 354 -1.48 5.89 17.12
CA ILE A 354 -0.13 5.39 17.37
C ILE A 354 -0.18 3.87 17.20
N SER A 355 0.54 3.33 16.23
CA SER A 355 0.44 1.91 15.91
C SER A 355 1.72 1.38 15.30
N SER A 356 2.02 0.12 15.56
CA SER A 356 3.03 -0.64 14.83
C SER A 356 2.63 -0.82 13.34
N ASP A 357 1.33 -0.71 13.01
CA ASP A 357 0.81 -0.77 11.64
C ASP A 357 0.20 0.55 11.13
N LEU A 358 -0.22 0.56 9.88
CA LEU A 358 -0.97 1.65 9.27
C LEU A 358 -2.24 1.97 10.06
N SER A 359 -2.56 3.26 10.18
CA SER A 359 -3.69 3.68 11.00
C SER A 359 -5.04 3.13 10.53
N THR A 360 -5.15 2.74 9.26
CA THR A 360 -6.33 2.08 8.71
C THR A 360 -6.60 0.69 9.28
N HIS A 361 -5.64 0.08 9.96
CA HIS A 361 -5.87 -1.21 10.58
C HIS A 361 -6.75 -1.14 11.85
N ILE A 362 -7.07 0.07 12.34
CA ILE A 362 -8.11 0.26 13.35
C ILE A 362 -9.54 0.05 12.81
N GLN A 363 -9.71 0.01 11.48
CA GLN A 363 -11.02 -0.17 10.87
C GLN A 363 -11.67 -1.50 11.28
N ARG A 364 -12.98 -1.60 11.03
CA ARG A 364 -13.80 -2.71 11.52
C ARG A 364 -13.36 -4.05 10.93
N ARG A 365 -12.75 -4.01 9.75
CA ARG A 365 -12.11 -5.10 8.99
C ARG A 365 -11.07 -4.55 8.01
N LEU A 366 -10.21 -5.41 7.45
CA LEU A 366 -9.11 -5.03 6.55
C LEU A 366 -9.56 -4.19 5.33
N TYR A 367 -10.65 -4.59 4.65
CA TYR A 367 -11.20 -3.85 3.52
C TYR A 367 -12.60 -3.34 3.86
N ASP A 368 -12.63 -2.18 4.51
CA ASP A 368 -13.85 -1.67 5.09
C ASP A 368 -14.60 -0.69 4.17
N ASN A 369 -15.92 -0.84 4.14
CA ASN A 369 -16.84 0.14 3.58
C ASN A 369 -17.25 1.15 4.66
N ASP A 370 -16.23 1.76 5.25
CA ASP A 370 -16.41 2.76 6.28
C ASP A 370 -16.24 4.18 5.72
N TYR A 371 -17.05 5.12 6.21
CA TYR A 371 -16.90 6.54 5.93
C TYR A 371 -16.42 7.32 7.15
N LEU A 372 -16.92 7.04 8.36
CA LEU A 372 -16.69 7.90 9.52
C LEU A 372 -15.28 7.72 10.08
N ILE A 373 -14.80 6.49 10.24
CA ILE A 373 -13.43 6.20 10.66
C ILE A 373 -12.44 6.67 9.58
N LYS A 374 -12.71 6.42 8.29
CA LYS A 374 -11.89 6.94 7.18
C LYS A 374 -11.78 8.45 7.22
N LYS A 375 -12.89 9.14 7.48
CA LYS A 375 -12.93 10.58 7.65
C LYS A 375 -12.09 11.02 8.85
N LYS A 376 -12.24 10.35 10.01
CA LYS A 376 -11.45 10.65 11.22
C LYS A 376 -9.94 10.45 11.00
N ILE A 377 -9.55 9.35 10.36
CA ILE A 377 -8.14 9.08 9.98
C ILE A 377 -7.62 10.16 9.04
N LEU A 378 -8.42 10.60 8.07
CA LEU A 378 -8.03 11.63 7.10
C LEU A 378 -7.88 13.02 7.73
N GLU A 379 -8.70 13.33 8.73
CA GLU A 379 -8.65 14.60 9.49
C GLU A 379 -7.49 14.64 10.50
N ASN A 380 -7.03 13.47 10.96
CA ASN A 380 -5.95 13.36 11.93
C ASN A 380 -4.56 13.60 11.28
N LYS A 381 -3.72 14.39 11.98
CA LYS A 381 -2.35 14.77 11.56
C LYS A 381 -1.24 14.08 12.35
N ASN A 382 -1.62 13.21 13.28
CA ASN A 382 -0.74 12.49 14.20
C ASN A 382 -0.93 10.98 14.03
N LYS A 383 -0.80 10.50 12.79
CA LYS A 383 -0.69 9.07 12.45
C LYS A 383 0.77 8.66 12.63
N ILE A 384 1.10 8.15 13.81
CA ILE A 384 2.45 7.77 14.22
C ILE A 384 2.63 6.26 13.99
N PHE A 385 3.51 5.93 13.05
CA PHE A 385 3.82 4.56 12.68
C PHE A 385 5.10 4.11 13.37
N LEU A 386 4.96 3.21 14.33
CA LEU A 386 6.07 2.67 15.12
C LEU A 386 6.82 1.55 14.41
N GLN A 387 6.32 1.09 13.26
CA GLN A 387 6.76 -0.12 12.55
C GLN A 387 6.51 -1.42 13.35
N HIS A 388 6.36 -2.54 12.63
CA HIS A 388 6.28 -3.89 13.22
C HIS A 388 7.65 -4.51 13.52
N GLY A 389 8.71 -3.92 12.98
CA GLY A 389 10.08 -4.39 13.08
C GLY A 389 10.97 -3.57 12.18
N VAL A 390 12.28 -3.70 12.37
CA VAL A 390 13.28 -2.94 11.63
C VAL A 390 13.09 -3.13 10.13
N SER A 391 12.89 -2.05 9.39
CA SER A 391 12.53 -2.06 7.96
C SER A 391 13.73 -2.24 7.02
N LEU A 392 14.76 -2.97 7.48
CA LEU A 392 16.06 -3.10 6.81
C LEU A 392 16.38 -4.53 6.35
N ALA A 393 15.47 -5.49 6.51
CA ALA A 393 15.66 -6.82 5.94
C ALA A 393 15.34 -6.83 4.44
N THR A 394 14.09 -6.50 4.09
CA THR A 394 13.59 -6.41 2.71
C THR A 394 13.39 -4.95 2.31
N ASN A 395 13.32 -4.67 1.00
CA ASN A 395 13.04 -3.32 0.52
C ASN A 395 11.55 -2.98 0.64
N VAL A 396 11.17 -2.46 1.81
CA VAL A 396 9.79 -2.03 2.09
C VAL A 396 9.49 -0.59 1.63
N PHE A 397 10.51 0.18 1.25
CA PHE A 397 10.37 1.61 0.92
C PHE A 397 9.59 1.85 -0.38
N GLU A 398 9.50 0.84 -1.24
CA GLU A 398 8.69 0.87 -2.47
C GLU A 398 7.18 0.74 -2.21
N ARG A 399 6.79 0.42 -0.98
CA ARG A 399 5.38 0.25 -0.64
C ARG A 399 4.65 1.57 -0.76
N GLY A 400 3.57 1.55 -1.54
CA GLY A 400 2.81 2.74 -1.89
C GLY A 400 2.22 3.53 -0.71
N TYR A 401 2.12 2.94 0.49
CA TYR A 401 1.64 3.64 1.68
C TYR A 401 2.68 4.59 2.31
N TYR A 402 3.98 4.50 1.97
CA TYR A 402 4.96 5.53 2.33
C TYR A 402 4.93 6.74 1.38
N ASN A 403 4.13 6.69 0.31
CA ASN A 403 3.87 7.86 -0.50
C ASN A 403 2.92 8.81 0.26
N ARG A 404 3.40 9.97 0.71
CA ARG A 404 2.60 10.99 1.44
C ARG A 404 1.38 11.54 0.68
N LYS A 405 1.28 11.26 -0.62
CA LYS A 405 0.07 11.53 -1.41
C LYS A 405 -1.04 10.53 -1.06
N VAL A 406 -0.72 9.34 -0.62
CA VAL A 406 -1.73 8.35 -0.23
C VAL A 406 -2.36 8.74 1.12
N PRO A 407 -3.70 8.81 1.24
CA PRO A 407 -4.38 9.22 2.47
C PRO A 407 -4.07 8.40 3.72
N ILE A 408 -3.69 7.14 3.54
CA ILE A 408 -3.38 6.20 4.62
C ILE A 408 -1.91 6.27 5.06
N SER A 409 -1.09 7.12 4.42
CA SER A 409 0.31 7.25 4.78
C SER A 409 0.45 7.76 6.21
N PRO A 410 1.41 7.23 6.99
CA PRO A 410 1.76 7.81 8.28
C PRO A 410 2.11 9.30 8.17
N ASP A 411 1.87 10.07 9.23
CA ASP A 411 2.39 11.44 9.32
C ASP A 411 3.81 11.43 9.88
N TYR A 412 4.08 10.51 10.81
CA TYR A 412 5.39 10.29 11.41
C TYR A 412 5.75 8.81 11.36
N VAL A 413 7.04 8.51 11.15
CA VAL A 413 7.57 7.14 11.09
C VAL A 413 8.74 7.02 12.05
N LEU A 414 8.69 6.05 12.95
CA LEU A 414 9.81 5.69 13.80
C LEU A 414 10.93 5.07 12.99
N VAL A 415 12.19 5.36 13.33
CA VAL A 415 13.38 4.77 12.70
C VAL A 415 14.39 4.31 13.76
N ASN A 416 15.20 3.33 13.39
CA ASN A 416 16.10 2.59 14.28
C ASN A 416 17.56 3.04 14.21
N SER A 417 17.91 3.85 13.21
CA SER A 417 19.27 4.36 13.01
C SER A 417 19.28 5.54 12.05
N LYS A 418 20.39 6.28 12.03
CA LYS A 418 20.68 7.24 10.95
C LYS A 418 20.64 6.60 9.56
N PHE A 419 21.11 5.35 9.43
CA PHE A 419 21.06 4.61 8.15
C PHE A 419 19.63 4.41 7.64
N GLU A 420 18.70 3.96 8.51
CA GLU A 420 17.29 3.81 8.14
C GLU A 420 16.63 5.14 7.82
N MET A 421 16.97 6.18 8.59
CA MET A 421 16.50 7.55 8.36
C MET A 421 16.86 8.04 6.96
N ASP A 422 18.10 7.84 6.53
CA ASP A 422 18.57 8.26 5.21
C ASP A 422 17.87 7.49 4.08
N LEU A 423 17.63 6.19 4.27
CA LEU A 423 16.83 5.41 3.31
C LEU A 423 15.39 5.92 3.20
N PHE A 424 14.74 6.31 4.30
CA PHE A 424 13.43 6.95 4.22
C PHE A 424 13.49 8.27 3.44
N ILE A 425 14.48 9.11 3.70
CA ILE A 425 14.63 10.41 3.00
C ILE A 425 14.86 10.18 1.50
N ASP A 426 15.75 9.26 1.14
CA ASP A 426 16.17 9.03 -0.25
C ASP A 426 15.13 8.26 -1.07
N LYS A 427 14.51 7.23 -0.48
CA LYS A 427 13.60 6.31 -1.19
C LYS A 427 12.15 6.73 -1.11
N THR A 428 11.80 7.66 -0.22
CA THR A 428 10.41 8.09 -0.02
C THR A 428 10.28 9.62 -0.13
N ASN A 429 9.17 10.19 0.34
CA ASN A 429 8.99 11.65 0.39
C ASN A 429 8.83 12.15 1.84
N TYR A 430 9.42 11.45 2.81
CA TYR A 430 9.47 11.90 4.21
C TYR A 430 10.64 12.86 4.41
N GLY A 431 10.41 13.92 5.17
CA GLY A 431 11.46 14.81 5.67
C GLY A 431 11.95 14.35 7.04
N ALA A 432 13.13 14.81 7.44
CA ALA A 432 13.71 14.50 8.76
C ALA A 432 12.77 14.88 9.92
N ASP A 433 12.00 15.97 9.79
CA ASP A 433 10.99 16.43 10.74
C ASP A 433 9.83 15.44 10.96
N ARG A 434 9.72 14.43 10.09
CA ARG A 434 8.67 13.40 10.12
C ARG A 434 9.20 12.03 10.55
N LEU A 435 10.48 11.92 10.85
CA LEU A 435 11.10 10.69 11.30
C LEU A 435 11.34 10.79 12.81
N ILE A 436 11.11 9.70 13.54
CA ILE A 436 11.28 9.62 15.00
C ILE A 436 12.50 8.75 15.27
N PRO A 437 13.69 9.35 15.47
CA PRO A 437 14.95 8.62 15.62
C PRO A 437 15.15 8.15 17.06
N THR A 438 14.37 7.16 17.49
CA THR A 438 14.37 6.70 18.89
C THR A 438 14.45 5.18 19.06
N GLY A 439 14.41 4.40 17.97
CA GLY A 439 14.41 2.94 18.04
C GLY A 439 13.07 2.35 18.44
N LEU A 440 12.86 1.08 18.06
CA LEU A 440 11.62 0.37 18.38
C LEU A 440 11.47 0.16 19.89
N PRO A 441 10.36 0.59 20.52
CA PRO A 441 10.06 0.28 21.92
C PRO A 441 10.16 -1.22 22.25
N ASN A 442 9.71 -2.10 21.35
CA ASN A 442 9.75 -3.54 21.59
C ASN A 442 11.18 -4.13 21.64
N LEU A 443 12.21 -3.41 21.17
CA LEU A 443 13.61 -3.87 21.27
C LEU A 443 14.11 -3.86 22.72
N ASP A 444 13.55 -3.03 23.60
CA ASP A 444 13.97 -2.94 25.00
C ASP A 444 13.86 -4.31 25.71
N LEU A 445 12.78 -5.04 25.41
CA LEU A 445 12.54 -6.39 25.94
C LEU A 445 13.61 -7.40 25.51
N TYR A 446 14.14 -7.27 24.30
CA TYR A 446 15.21 -8.14 23.83
C TYR A 446 16.54 -7.72 24.45
N PHE A 447 16.79 -6.42 24.59
CA PHE A 447 17.97 -5.91 25.27
C PHE A 447 18.07 -6.44 26.71
N ASP A 448 16.97 -6.44 27.47
CA ASP A 448 16.93 -6.91 28.86
C ASP A 448 17.34 -8.39 29.00
N THR A 449 17.00 -9.21 28.00
CA THR A 449 17.28 -10.65 28.00
C THR A 449 18.63 -11.00 27.36
N ARG A 450 19.41 -10.01 26.91
CA ARG A 450 20.62 -10.21 26.09
C ARG A 450 21.71 -11.03 26.77
N ASN A 451 21.83 -10.88 28.08
CA ASN A 451 22.88 -11.52 28.88
C ASN A 451 22.39 -12.82 29.57
N GLU A 452 21.13 -13.21 29.37
CA GLU A 452 20.60 -14.46 29.88
C GLU A 452 21.22 -15.66 29.15
N SER A 453 21.36 -16.80 29.85
CA SER A 453 21.79 -18.04 29.20
C SER A 453 20.77 -18.48 28.16
N LYS A 454 21.26 -18.90 26.98
CA LYS A 454 20.44 -19.35 25.86
C LYS A 454 20.98 -20.65 25.32
N GLU A 455 20.08 -21.59 25.05
CA GLU A 455 20.41 -22.96 24.66
C GLU A 455 19.54 -23.46 23.50
N GLU A 456 18.51 -22.72 23.09
CA GLU A 456 17.60 -23.18 22.05
C GLU A 456 18.12 -22.84 20.64
N ILE A 457 17.81 -23.67 19.65
CA ILE A 457 18.06 -23.40 18.23
C ILE A 457 16.71 -23.16 17.57
N THR A 458 16.52 -22.04 16.89
CA THR A 458 15.27 -21.74 16.19
C THR A 458 15.50 -21.65 14.70
N PHE A 459 14.66 -22.32 13.91
CA PHE A 459 14.63 -22.24 12.46
C PHE A 459 13.30 -21.64 12.01
N MET A 460 13.37 -20.51 11.31
CA MET A 460 12.19 -19.75 10.87
C MET A 460 12.47 -19.00 9.57
N LEU A 461 11.76 -19.36 8.49
CA LEU A 461 11.87 -18.71 7.18
C LEU A 461 10.67 -17.80 6.88
N THR A 462 10.87 -16.79 6.04
CA THR A 462 9.77 -15.94 5.56
C THR A 462 8.93 -16.65 4.50
N TRP A 463 7.64 -16.36 4.42
CA TRP A 463 6.72 -17.03 3.50
C TRP A 463 7.02 -16.77 2.01
N ARG A 464 6.93 -17.81 1.17
CA ARG A 464 7.09 -17.75 -0.29
C ARG A 464 5.75 -17.93 -1.00
N PRO A 465 5.05 -16.85 -1.38
CA PRO A 465 3.69 -16.96 -1.94
C PRO A 465 3.64 -17.57 -3.35
N TRP A 466 4.74 -17.56 -4.10
CA TRP A 466 4.85 -18.21 -5.42
C TRP A 466 5.09 -19.72 -5.34
N ASP A 467 5.47 -20.22 -4.16
CA ASP A 467 5.83 -21.63 -3.94
C ASP A 467 4.65 -22.44 -3.38
N LEU A 468 3.51 -22.34 -4.07
CA LEU A 468 2.24 -22.98 -3.73
C LEU A 468 2.02 -24.23 -4.58
N THR A 469 3.01 -25.12 -4.68
CA THR A 469 2.85 -26.39 -5.40
C THR A 469 2.32 -27.46 -4.45
N GLY A 470 1.36 -28.28 -4.92
CA GLY A 470 0.88 -29.47 -4.19
C GLY A 470 1.90 -30.60 -4.07
N ASP A 471 3.16 -30.32 -4.41
CA ASP A 471 4.31 -31.22 -4.36
C ASP A 471 5.48 -30.50 -3.68
N ILE A 472 6.32 -31.28 -3.01
CA ILE A 472 7.54 -30.82 -2.36
C ILE A 472 8.69 -31.04 -3.34
N LYS A 473 9.17 -29.96 -3.96
CA LYS A 473 10.27 -30.02 -4.92
C LYS A 473 11.58 -29.68 -4.22
N SER A 474 12.69 -30.26 -4.70
CA SER A 474 14.03 -29.91 -4.22
C SER A 474 14.23 -28.38 -4.27
N GLU A 475 14.81 -27.82 -3.20
CA GLU A 475 15.06 -26.38 -3.00
C GLU A 475 13.80 -25.51 -2.84
N SER A 476 12.61 -26.11 -2.82
CA SER A 476 11.37 -25.38 -2.50
C SER A 476 11.35 -24.93 -1.04
N TYR A 477 10.46 -23.98 -0.75
CA TYR A 477 10.20 -23.47 0.58
C TYR A 477 9.87 -24.58 1.59
N LEU A 478 9.02 -25.55 1.24
CA LEU A 478 8.73 -26.68 2.14
C LEU A 478 9.90 -27.66 2.22
N ASP A 479 10.58 -27.91 1.11
CA ASP A 479 11.76 -28.80 1.08
C ASP A 479 12.89 -28.32 1.99
N ARG A 480 13.09 -27.01 2.11
CA ARG A 480 14.04 -26.44 3.07
C ARG A 480 13.70 -26.75 4.52
N TYR A 481 12.42 -26.71 4.89
CA TYR A 481 11.98 -27.14 6.22
C TYR A 481 12.22 -28.64 6.40
N PHE A 482 11.88 -29.48 5.41
CA PHE A 482 12.08 -30.93 5.53
C PHE A 482 13.54 -31.34 5.56
N SER A 483 14.38 -30.69 4.77
CA SER A 483 15.82 -30.92 4.79
C SER A 483 16.39 -30.59 6.17
N PHE A 484 15.96 -29.47 6.77
CA PHE A 484 16.34 -29.12 8.13
C PHE A 484 15.84 -30.13 9.17
N LEU A 485 14.59 -30.60 9.05
CA LEU A 485 14.01 -31.61 9.93
C LEU A 485 14.76 -32.95 9.87
N LYS A 486 15.12 -33.43 8.67
CA LYS A 486 15.94 -34.62 8.50
C LYS A 486 17.34 -34.45 9.10
N MET A 487 17.96 -33.30 8.88
CA MET A 487 19.27 -33.00 9.47
C MET A 487 19.22 -33.04 11.01
N ILE A 488 18.12 -32.64 11.65
CA ILE A 488 17.95 -32.76 13.11
C ILE A 488 17.97 -34.23 13.54
N GLU A 489 17.26 -35.11 12.83
CA GLU A 489 17.20 -36.55 13.14
C GLU A 489 18.54 -37.26 12.87
N GLU A 490 19.24 -36.89 11.80
CA GLU A 490 20.47 -37.57 11.35
C GLU A 490 21.73 -37.14 12.13
N GLN A 491 21.78 -35.90 12.62
CA GLN A 491 22.99 -35.34 13.22
C GLN A 491 22.97 -35.45 14.76
N HIS A 492 23.93 -36.18 15.32
CA HIS A 492 24.06 -36.38 16.77
C HIS A 492 24.19 -35.06 17.57
N PHE A 493 24.60 -33.97 16.92
CA PHE A 493 24.68 -32.65 17.54
C PHE A 493 23.35 -32.19 18.17
N TYR A 494 22.19 -32.57 17.61
CA TYR A 494 20.88 -32.10 18.10
C TYR A 494 20.26 -32.94 19.21
N ALA A 495 20.78 -34.14 19.49
CA ALA A 495 20.15 -35.13 20.38
C ALA A 495 19.79 -34.60 21.78
N ASN A 496 20.58 -33.66 22.31
CA ASN A 496 20.38 -33.06 23.64
C ASN A 496 20.08 -31.55 23.57
N LYS A 497 19.60 -31.06 22.43
CA LYS A 497 19.31 -29.64 22.21
C LYS A 497 17.83 -29.44 21.91
N LYS A 498 17.28 -28.36 22.44
CA LYS A 498 15.92 -27.96 22.08
C LYS A 498 15.94 -27.19 20.76
N VAL A 499 15.30 -27.77 19.75
CA VAL A 499 15.16 -27.17 18.43
C VAL A 499 13.71 -26.76 18.20
N ASN A 500 13.49 -25.50 17.86
CA ASN A 500 12.18 -24.94 17.55
C ASN A 500 12.08 -24.69 16.04
N VAL A 501 11.19 -25.39 15.35
CA VAL A 501 10.86 -25.13 13.95
C VAL A 501 9.57 -24.31 13.89
N ILE A 502 9.68 -23.04 13.49
CA ILE A 502 8.54 -22.13 13.43
C ILE A 502 8.05 -22.04 11.99
N LEU A 503 6.87 -22.61 11.74
CA LEU A 503 6.20 -22.54 10.45
C LEU A 503 5.40 -21.25 10.31
N HIS A 504 5.43 -20.65 9.12
CA HIS A 504 4.42 -19.65 8.77
C HIS A 504 3.01 -20.28 8.79
N PRO A 505 1.95 -19.57 9.24
CA PRO A 505 0.61 -20.16 9.40
C PRO A 505 0.07 -20.85 8.14
N LYS A 506 0.31 -20.29 6.95
CA LYS A 506 -0.08 -20.93 5.68
C LYS A 506 0.67 -22.23 5.42
N SER A 507 1.94 -22.30 5.78
CA SER A 507 2.78 -23.49 5.62
C SER A 507 2.32 -24.60 6.57
N LYS A 508 1.96 -24.24 7.82
CA LYS A 508 1.36 -25.17 8.77
C LYS A 508 0.09 -25.80 8.22
N ILE A 509 -0.81 -25.00 7.65
CA ILE A 509 -2.05 -25.49 7.01
C ILE A 509 -1.72 -26.43 5.84
N ILE A 510 -0.82 -26.03 4.93
CA ILE A 510 -0.44 -26.88 3.78
C ILE A 510 0.14 -28.22 4.26
N LEU A 511 1.02 -28.21 5.26
CA LEU A 511 1.59 -29.42 5.82
C LEU A 511 0.54 -30.31 6.47
N GLN A 512 -0.38 -29.75 7.25
CA GLN A 512 -1.46 -30.49 7.90
C GLN A 512 -2.43 -31.11 6.88
N ASP A 513 -2.79 -30.37 5.83
CA ASP A 513 -3.83 -30.78 4.89
C ASP A 513 -3.30 -31.70 3.78
N GLN A 514 -2.09 -31.43 3.26
CA GLN A 514 -1.54 -32.12 2.08
C GLN A 514 -0.48 -33.16 2.44
N PHE A 515 0.24 -32.96 3.56
CA PHE A 515 1.32 -33.84 4.00
C PHE A 515 1.17 -34.28 5.46
N PRO A 516 0.00 -34.81 5.87
CA PRO A 516 -0.32 -35.08 7.29
C PRO A 516 0.65 -36.07 7.94
N GLN A 517 1.15 -37.04 7.19
CA GLN A 517 2.13 -38.02 7.68
C GLN A 517 3.45 -37.32 8.08
N ILE A 518 3.93 -36.40 7.24
CA ILE A 518 5.14 -35.63 7.53
C ILE A 518 4.90 -34.68 8.70
N TYR A 519 3.73 -34.02 8.73
CA TYR A 519 3.38 -33.14 9.84
C TYR A 519 3.38 -33.87 11.18
N GLU A 520 2.73 -35.04 11.27
CA GLU A 520 2.65 -35.81 12.52
C GLU A 520 4.02 -36.39 12.93
N GLN A 521 4.86 -36.83 11.98
CA GLN A 521 6.22 -37.29 12.27
C GLN A 521 7.03 -36.22 13.02
N TYR A 522 7.04 -34.99 12.51
CA TYR A 522 7.89 -33.91 13.01
C TYR A 522 7.19 -32.95 14.00
N LYS A 523 5.96 -33.26 14.40
CA LYS A 523 5.12 -32.40 15.25
C LYS A 523 5.81 -31.92 16.54
N HIS A 524 6.62 -32.79 17.13
CA HIS A 524 7.35 -32.52 18.36
C HIS A 524 8.45 -31.45 18.21
N LEU A 525 8.90 -31.16 16.98
CA LEU A 525 9.86 -30.09 16.66
C LEU A 525 9.17 -28.77 16.29
N PHE A 526 7.89 -28.80 15.94
CA PHE A 526 7.16 -27.58 15.61
C PHE A 526 6.83 -26.77 16.86
N TYR A 527 7.21 -25.51 16.84
CA TYR A 527 6.97 -24.62 17.97
C TYR A 527 5.51 -24.16 18.03
N GLU A 528 4.87 -24.37 19.18
CA GLU A 528 3.51 -23.94 19.47
C GLU A 528 3.53 -22.90 20.61
N GLY A 529 3.72 -21.63 20.28
CA GLY A 529 3.81 -20.55 21.26
C GLY A 529 3.96 -19.17 20.61
N ASP A 530 4.25 -18.16 21.42
CA ASP A 530 4.59 -16.83 20.93
C ASP A 530 6.01 -16.84 20.35
N ILE A 531 6.15 -16.38 19.10
CA ILE A 531 7.44 -16.28 18.42
C ILE A 531 8.44 -15.48 19.26
N LYS A 532 7.98 -14.42 19.95
CA LYS A 532 8.84 -13.62 20.83
C LYS A 532 9.57 -14.48 21.87
N GLU A 533 8.87 -15.42 22.49
CA GLU A 533 9.45 -16.31 23.51
C GLU A 533 10.51 -17.24 22.92
N ALA A 534 10.25 -17.79 21.74
CA ALA A 534 11.25 -18.60 21.02
C ALA A 534 12.50 -17.77 20.71
N LEU A 535 12.34 -16.53 20.21
CA LEU A 535 13.46 -15.66 19.90
C LEU A 535 14.30 -15.31 21.14
N ILE A 536 13.65 -14.98 22.26
CA ILE A 536 14.33 -14.65 23.53
C ILE A 536 15.18 -15.82 24.04
N ARG A 537 14.74 -17.07 23.86
CA ARG A 537 15.45 -18.26 24.35
C ARG A 537 16.50 -18.80 23.37
N SER A 538 16.51 -18.30 22.14
CA SER A 538 17.36 -18.82 21.07
C SER A 538 18.81 -18.41 21.24
N LYS A 539 19.71 -19.40 21.32
CA LYS A 539 21.15 -19.21 21.17
C LYS A 539 21.53 -18.96 19.71
N VAL A 540 20.90 -19.71 18.81
CA VAL A 540 21.09 -19.61 17.36
C VAL A 540 19.73 -19.46 16.69
N LEU A 541 19.57 -18.42 15.90
CA LEU A 541 18.43 -18.25 14.99
C LEU A 541 18.91 -18.44 13.56
N ILE A 542 18.32 -19.42 12.88
CA ILE A 542 18.44 -19.59 11.43
C ILE A 542 17.20 -18.97 10.78
N SER A 543 17.43 -17.94 9.97
CA SER A 543 16.36 -17.25 9.23
C SER A 543 16.89 -16.71 7.92
N ASP A 544 16.03 -16.09 7.12
CA ASP A 544 16.40 -15.48 5.85
C ASP A 544 16.43 -13.94 5.99
N TYR A 545 15.67 -13.22 5.19
CA TYR A 545 15.56 -11.76 5.21
C TYR A 545 14.32 -11.31 6.01
N SER A 546 14.17 -11.86 7.21
CA SER A 546 13.10 -11.52 8.15
C SER A 546 13.49 -10.36 9.06
N SER A 547 12.53 -9.51 9.45
CA SER A 547 12.77 -8.48 10.48
C SER A 547 13.03 -9.08 11.87
N VAL A 548 12.68 -10.36 12.11
CA VAL A 548 12.89 -11.04 13.40
C VAL A 548 14.36 -11.21 13.75
N VAL A 549 15.25 -11.23 12.75
CA VAL A 549 16.69 -11.36 12.97
C VAL A 549 17.28 -10.19 13.76
N PHE A 550 16.71 -9.00 13.61
CA PHE A 550 17.15 -7.82 14.38
C PHE A 550 16.78 -7.94 15.86
N TYR A 551 15.57 -8.45 16.15
CA TYR A 551 15.12 -8.68 17.52
C TYR A 551 15.95 -9.77 18.21
N ALA A 552 16.14 -10.92 17.56
CA ALA A 552 16.95 -12.00 18.11
C ALA A 552 18.40 -11.59 18.33
N PHE A 553 19.01 -10.86 17.39
CA PHE A 553 20.37 -10.36 17.56
C PHE A 553 20.46 -9.34 18.72
N ALA A 554 19.48 -8.43 18.85
CA ALA A 554 19.42 -7.53 20.01
C ALA A 554 19.34 -8.32 21.33
N GLY A 555 18.60 -9.44 21.31
CA GLY A 555 18.48 -10.41 22.40
C GLY A 555 19.70 -11.29 22.62
N GLY A 556 20.81 -11.13 21.88
CA GLY A 556 22.02 -11.90 22.11
C GLY A 556 22.13 -13.22 21.34
N SER A 557 21.15 -13.55 20.48
CA SER A 557 21.25 -14.71 19.60
C SER A 557 22.34 -14.53 18.53
N ASN A 558 23.01 -15.62 18.18
CA ASN A 558 23.78 -15.69 16.95
C ASN A 558 22.84 -15.93 15.77
N ILE A 559 23.09 -15.25 14.65
CA ILE A 559 22.23 -15.31 13.46
C ILE A 559 22.94 -16.07 12.35
N ILE A 560 22.20 -16.97 11.72
CA ILE A 560 22.58 -17.61 10.47
C ILE A 560 21.55 -17.22 9.42
N PHE A 561 22.02 -16.52 8.40
CA PHE A 561 21.26 -16.10 7.24
C PHE A 561 21.24 -17.23 6.20
N TYR A 562 20.14 -17.96 6.12
CA TYR A 562 19.94 -18.98 5.09
C TYR A 562 19.38 -18.34 3.81
N TRP A 563 20.28 -18.02 2.88
CA TRP A 563 20.02 -17.22 1.68
C TRP A 563 20.05 -18.03 0.38
N GLU A 564 19.79 -19.33 0.46
CA GLU A 564 19.79 -20.24 -0.69
C GLU A 564 18.91 -19.75 -1.85
N ASP A 565 17.73 -19.20 -1.56
CA ASP A 565 16.80 -18.73 -2.59
C ASP A 565 16.79 -17.20 -2.77
N LYS A 566 17.75 -16.47 -2.19
CA LYS A 566 17.72 -14.99 -2.15
C LYS A 566 17.59 -14.37 -3.55
N VAL A 567 18.31 -14.88 -4.54
CA VAL A 567 18.28 -14.36 -5.93
C VAL A 567 16.89 -14.54 -6.56
N ILE A 568 16.27 -15.70 -6.35
CA ILE A 568 14.92 -15.98 -6.84
C ILE A 568 13.92 -15.09 -6.12
N ALA A 569 14.03 -14.97 -4.81
CA ALA A 569 13.15 -14.13 -4.02
C ALA A 569 13.21 -12.65 -4.38
N GLU A 570 14.39 -12.06 -4.54
CA GLU A 570 14.55 -10.66 -4.95
C GLU A 570 13.96 -10.41 -6.35
N ARG A 571 14.05 -11.40 -7.24
CA ARG A 571 13.41 -11.36 -8.56
C ARG A 571 11.87 -11.37 -8.44
N GLU A 572 11.32 -12.27 -7.64
CA GLU A 572 9.87 -12.39 -7.43
C GLU A 572 9.28 -11.19 -6.69
N TYR A 573 10.00 -10.62 -5.72
CA TYR A 573 9.61 -9.38 -5.06
C TYR A 573 9.84 -8.13 -5.91
N GLY A 574 10.68 -8.22 -6.95
CA GLY A 574 10.94 -7.16 -7.90
C GLY A 574 11.94 -6.10 -7.45
N ALA A 575 12.64 -6.33 -6.33
CA ALA A 575 13.66 -5.44 -5.81
C ALA A 575 14.70 -6.20 -4.97
N PRO A 576 15.98 -5.77 -4.97
CA PRO A 576 16.96 -6.26 -4.02
C PRO A 576 16.56 -5.98 -2.57
N ASN A 577 16.92 -6.88 -1.66
CA ASN A 577 16.80 -6.70 -0.23
C ASN A 577 17.69 -5.54 0.24
N ILE A 578 17.36 -4.95 1.39
CA ILE A 578 18.24 -3.96 2.01
C ILE A 578 19.42 -4.67 2.67
N LEU A 579 19.14 -5.76 3.40
CA LEU A 579 20.16 -6.61 3.98
C LEU A 579 20.94 -7.34 2.87
N GLN A 580 22.21 -6.97 2.75
CA GLN A 580 23.17 -7.56 1.82
C GLN A 580 24.40 -8.04 2.59
N LYS A 581 25.28 -8.81 1.94
CA LYS A 581 26.44 -9.46 2.56
C LYS A 581 27.32 -8.48 3.33
N GLU A 582 27.46 -7.27 2.82
CA GLU A 582 28.36 -6.23 3.32
C GLU A 582 27.89 -5.66 4.67
N ILE A 583 26.59 -5.70 4.93
CA ILE A 583 25.97 -5.17 6.16
C ILE A 583 25.33 -6.27 7.01
N ALA A 584 25.54 -7.54 6.66
CA ALA A 584 25.04 -8.67 7.42
C ALA A 584 25.70 -8.74 8.81
N PHE A 585 24.92 -9.16 9.80
CA PHE A 585 25.33 -9.31 11.20
C PHE A 585 25.19 -10.76 11.69
N GLY A 586 25.48 -11.69 10.80
CA GLY A 586 25.39 -13.13 11.03
C GLY A 586 26.12 -13.87 9.91
N ASP A 587 26.42 -15.14 10.14
CA ASP A 587 27.00 -15.97 9.08
C ASP A 587 25.96 -16.23 8.00
N ILE A 588 26.41 -16.46 6.76
CA ILE A 588 25.52 -16.64 5.61
C ILE A 588 25.74 -18.04 5.05
N ALA A 589 24.64 -18.79 4.94
CA ALA A 589 24.58 -20.05 4.21
C ALA A 589 23.87 -19.83 2.87
N TYR A 590 24.58 -20.01 1.76
CA TYR A 590 24.01 -20.00 0.42
C TYR A 590 23.55 -21.38 -0.04
N ARG A 591 23.96 -22.44 0.66
CA ARG A 591 23.59 -23.83 0.37
C ARG A 591 23.23 -24.57 1.65
N PHE A 592 22.28 -25.50 1.56
CA PHE A 592 21.83 -26.30 2.71
C PHE A 592 22.98 -26.96 3.49
N HIS A 593 23.96 -27.58 2.80
CA HIS A 593 25.07 -28.29 3.44
C HIS A 593 25.99 -27.39 4.29
N GLU A 594 25.93 -26.06 4.10
CA GLU A 594 26.69 -25.10 4.90
C GLU A 594 26.05 -24.86 6.28
N LEU A 595 24.77 -25.21 6.48
CA LEU A 595 24.06 -24.92 7.72
C LEU A 595 24.63 -25.68 8.92
N GLN A 596 24.86 -26.98 8.82
CA GLN A 596 25.33 -27.80 9.94
C GLN A 596 26.62 -27.24 10.58
N PRO A 597 27.74 -27.06 9.84
CA PRO A 597 28.96 -26.53 10.45
C PRO A 597 28.79 -25.11 11.00
N LEU A 598 27.97 -24.27 10.35
CA LEU A 598 27.67 -22.93 10.85
C LEU A 598 26.85 -22.95 12.15
N ILE A 599 25.90 -23.88 12.30
CA ILE A 599 25.10 -24.03 13.50
C ILE A 599 25.98 -24.45 14.68
N GLU A 600 26.82 -25.47 14.52
CA GLU A 600 27.74 -25.93 15.56
C GLU A 600 28.69 -24.80 16.01
N PHE A 601 29.23 -24.08 15.04
CA PHE A 601 30.12 -22.96 15.28
C PHE A 601 29.42 -21.80 16.01
N ASN A 602 28.21 -21.44 15.62
CA ASN A 602 27.46 -20.36 16.26
C ASN A 602 26.85 -20.77 17.61
N TYR A 603 26.56 -22.05 17.83
CA TYR A 603 26.03 -22.51 19.11
C TYR A 603 27.06 -22.41 20.24
N SER A 604 28.33 -22.71 19.94
CA SER A 604 29.42 -22.80 20.91
C SER A 604 30.04 -21.44 21.31
N ARG A 605 29.65 -20.33 20.67
CA ARG A 605 30.31 -19.03 20.85
C ARG A 605 29.34 -17.89 21.18
N GLN A 606 29.91 -16.77 21.59
CA GLN A 606 29.19 -15.50 21.70
C GLN A 606 29.15 -14.76 20.37
N GLN A 607 28.27 -13.77 20.25
CA GLN A 607 28.18 -12.90 19.08
C GLN A 607 29.53 -12.28 18.72
N SER A 608 29.93 -12.44 17.46
CA SER A 608 31.16 -11.86 16.89
C SER A 608 31.15 -10.32 17.02
N TYR A 609 32.33 -9.75 17.29
CA TYR A 609 32.53 -8.30 17.34
C TYR A 609 32.12 -7.62 16.02
N ASN A 610 32.52 -8.19 14.88
CA ASN A 610 32.19 -7.64 13.56
C ASN A 610 30.66 -7.62 13.31
N PHE A 611 29.95 -8.67 13.74
CA PHE A 611 28.49 -8.72 13.62
C PHE A 611 27.82 -7.70 14.54
N LYS A 612 28.32 -7.51 15.76
CA LYS A 612 27.82 -6.44 16.65
C LYS A 612 28.02 -5.07 16.02
N TYR A 613 29.19 -4.82 15.44
CA TYR A 613 29.50 -3.56 14.76
C TYR A 613 28.63 -3.31 13.53
N ASN A 614 28.34 -4.33 12.71
CA ASN A 614 27.41 -4.19 11.59
C ASN A 614 25.98 -3.95 12.09
N PHE A 615 25.54 -4.67 13.12
CA PHE A 615 24.23 -4.48 13.71
C PHE A 615 24.03 -3.05 14.25
N THR A 616 25.01 -2.45 14.94
CA THR A 616 24.88 -1.09 15.49
C THR A 616 24.75 -0.01 14.42
N LYS A 617 25.23 -0.25 13.18
CA LYS A 617 24.99 0.66 12.04
C LYS A 617 23.53 0.64 11.58
N LEU A 618 22.88 -0.52 11.69
CA LEU A 618 21.49 -0.73 11.26
C LEU A 618 20.50 -0.38 12.36
N VAL A 619 20.86 -0.67 13.62
CA VAL A 619 20.08 -0.43 14.83
C VAL A 619 20.96 0.30 15.84
N GLU A 620 20.97 1.63 15.75
CA GLU A 620 21.76 2.54 16.59
C GLU A 620 21.14 2.65 17.99
N TYR A 621 19.81 2.70 18.06
CA TYR A 621 19.04 2.81 19.29
C TYR A 621 18.78 1.41 19.88
N ASN A 622 19.78 0.85 20.55
CA ASN A 622 19.74 -0.52 21.09
C ASN A 622 20.05 -0.59 22.60
N SER A 623 19.92 0.52 23.33
CA SER A 623 20.32 0.67 24.73
C SER A 623 19.24 0.38 25.77
N GLY A 624 18.09 -0.19 25.37
CA GLY A 624 17.02 -0.56 26.31
C GLY A 624 16.16 0.59 26.83
N ASN A 625 16.23 1.77 26.22
CA ASN A 625 15.48 2.97 26.60
C ASN A 625 14.61 3.52 25.46
N ASN A 626 14.33 2.71 24.43
CA ASN A 626 13.63 3.14 23.24
C ASN A 626 12.18 3.53 23.55
N THR A 627 11.51 2.84 24.47
CA THR A 627 10.14 3.12 24.90
C THR A 627 10.03 4.52 25.51
N GLU A 628 10.91 4.84 26.45
CA GLU A 628 10.93 6.15 27.11
C GLU A 628 11.35 7.26 26.14
N ASN A 629 12.37 7.02 25.33
CA ASN A 629 12.83 7.99 24.32
C ASN A 629 11.74 8.30 23.31
N THR A 630 11.05 7.27 22.81
CA THR A 630 9.92 7.41 21.87
C THR A 630 8.78 8.20 22.51
N TYR A 631 8.42 7.88 23.76
CA TYR A 631 7.39 8.60 24.51
C TYR A 631 7.73 10.09 24.64
N ARG A 632 8.93 10.41 25.13
CA ARG A 632 9.42 11.79 25.30
C ARG A 632 9.45 12.52 23.97
N TYR A 633 9.89 11.87 22.89
CA TYR A 633 9.92 12.48 21.56
C TYR A 633 8.53 12.87 21.08
N ILE A 634 7.57 11.94 21.13
CA ILE A 634 6.19 12.18 20.71
C ILE A 634 5.57 13.32 21.53
N TYR A 635 5.73 13.28 22.85
CA TYR A 635 5.16 14.31 23.72
C TYR A 635 5.76 15.69 23.44
N ASN A 636 7.10 15.77 23.37
CA ASN A 636 7.80 17.05 23.30
C ASN A 636 7.82 17.68 21.90
N HIS A 637 7.75 16.88 20.83
CA HIS A 637 7.89 17.39 19.46
C HIS A 637 6.60 17.25 18.65
N ILE A 638 5.78 16.22 18.89
CA ILE A 638 4.54 16.03 18.11
C ILE A 638 3.35 16.67 18.82
N PHE A 639 3.20 16.47 20.13
CA PHE A 639 2.04 17.00 20.86
C PHE A 639 2.22 18.44 21.37
N ARG A 640 3.43 18.85 21.77
CA ARG A 640 3.66 20.25 22.22
C ARG A 640 3.51 21.27 21.09
N GLU A 641 3.89 20.93 19.85
CA GLU A 641 3.72 21.81 18.68
C GLU A 641 2.25 22.13 18.38
N GLU A 642 1.29 21.36 18.92
CA GLU A 642 -0.15 21.60 18.75
C GLU A 642 -0.78 22.50 19.81
N ILE A 643 -0.09 22.80 20.92
CA ILE A 643 -0.58 23.72 21.94
C ILE A 643 -0.24 25.15 21.47
N PRO A 644 -1.22 26.00 21.09
CA PRO A 644 -0.93 27.39 20.81
C PRO A 644 -0.29 28.01 22.06
N VAL A 645 0.83 28.71 21.91
CA VAL A 645 1.54 29.41 22.99
C VAL A 645 0.61 30.28 23.86
N LYS A 646 -0.56 30.68 23.34
CA LYS A 646 -1.63 31.34 24.11
C LYS A 646 -2.21 30.51 25.27
N ALA A 647 -2.39 29.20 25.12
CA ALA A 647 -2.98 28.35 26.17
C ALA A 647 -2.04 28.10 27.37
N LEU A 648 -0.74 28.26 27.18
CA LEU A 648 0.25 28.18 28.27
C LEU A 648 0.29 29.46 29.11
N LYS A 649 -0.04 30.63 28.53
CA LYS A 649 -0.13 31.89 29.28
C LYS A 649 -1.38 31.97 30.17
N GLU A 650 -2.50 31.40 29.73
CA GLU A 650 -3.73 31.38 30.54
C GLU A 650 -3.65 30.42 31.74
N LYS A 651 -2.84 29.35 31.68
CA LYS A 651 -2.60 28.50 32.87
C LYS A 651 -1.67 29.12 33.90
N GLN A 652 -0.80 30.05 33.50
CA GLN A 652 0.06 30.78 34.44
C GLN A 652 -0.66 31.98 35.09
N SER A 653 -1.73 32.51 34.49
CA SER A 653 -2.54 33.59 35.09
C SER A 653 -3.60 33.11 36.09
N PHE A 654 -3.84 31.80 36.22
CA PHE A 654 -4.79 31.21 37.17
C PHE A 654 -4.13 30.58 38.42
N GLN A 655 -2.79 30.62 38.53
CA GLN A 655 -2.04 30.27 39.74
C GLN A 655 -1.41 31.48 40.44
N GLY A 656 -1.73 32.69 39.97
CA GLY A 656 -1.38 33.95 40.62
C GLY A 656 -2.61 34.81 40.76
N ASN A 657 -3.52 34.41 41.66
CA ASN A 657 -4.48 35.26 42.38
C ASN A 657 -5.05 34.45 43.55
#